data_AF-E9GGB7-F1
#
_entry.id   AF-E9GGB7-F1
#
_cell.length_a   1.000
_cell.length_b   1.000
_cell.length_c   1.000
_cell.angle_alpha   90.00
_cell.angle_beta   90.00
_cell.angle_gamma   90.00
#
_symmetry.space_group_name_H-M   'P 1'
#
loop_
_entity.id
_entity.type
_entity.pdbx_description
1 polymer ?
#
loop_
_entity_poly.entity_id
_entity_poly.type
_entity_poly.pdbx_seq_one_letter_code
_entity_poly.pdbx_strand_id
1 'polypeptide(L)'
;MINRYSIIYHHVPESPPRDVWNSGEGGVKWLLNCDFFGNDIGRIEATGEQCGGLCVANPECNHFRHSDGTCYLKKTSLNTPRTPINGGVCGYLAFRDFDSCPAVGGLESKCRPVKDCAVWYDLVLTTPGAGCALADGGPGACCPDLPANSYGAPPLQENEKKAKQYNLAFNSPKQQQQYNSINNSMNSAADAGKLQMKVTDTIETQLFVKKIFVLPGSSRATHALLFTSTAESEKMSRDAMMESYTVTEIVKRFNIKPEDVQRTMKQFNLKDTILSGMCTADPVCDEKTIRSPYRTLDGSCNNIQRPSWGKSLTQFQRALPSAYADGVRTPRRAKNGGELPSARLVSTTVAVDIDSPSQSDTTWVMQYGQFIDHDFTRTPEFKMGTTSKFQSEEFGQRCMPLVRSAPIRRSDCTFGASEQMNQLTHFLDNSNVYGSDDKTARELRTFKKGGMKVTPRNELDLLPADEESKVSCTLSKTVSGIDPPTDVKCFKTGDTSRVNEHPNLAVTHTIFLREHNRLAAELARLNPGWDDERLYQEARRILAAQMQHITFNEWLPVIIGRVKMQELGLLPLQQGSSQDYDKNLNPSVLNEFAAAAFRFGHTLIQGKHHLTNQRGTKDREILLRQHFFKMQEIYTPGNLDKFLIGLASQPSQNAENYFTQEVTNHLFEEQGKGFGLDLVSLNLQRGRDHGIPGYNAYRTQCGLPPAGQFSDLLNLISPAILDKFAKLYDTVDDIDLFIGAMSERLAPGALVGPTFQCIIADQFLKLKWGDRFFYDLAGQPSSFTKDQLTEIRRASFARLVCDNSNGKSSQPLIFKTPSHVNPILNCDSGSIPRLNLRPFGVEDRWPEYNTGDGGVKWLQNCDFPGYDLSRKTIPGEQCGRLCINDGKCNAFTYNSVTGICFLKDIPASYGRSPWNGAICGFLP
;
A
#
# COMPACT_ATOMS: atom_id res chain seq x y z
N MET A 1 7.26 -52.97 -4.02
CA MET A 1 7.94 -54.20 -4.49
C MET A 1 8.38 -53.98 -5.93
N ILE A 2 9.69 -54.14 -6.19
CA ILE A 2 10.33 -54.74 -7.39
C ILE A 2 10.03 -54.05 -8.76
N ASN A 3 11.00 -53.31 -9.35
CA ASN A 3 11.96 -53.74 -10.41
C ASN A 3 11.28 -54.01 -11.78
N ARG A 4 11.77 -53.60 -12.97
CA ARG A 4 13.14 -53.77 -13.51
C ARG A 4 13.26 -53.23 -14.98
N TYR A 5 14.49 -52.88 -15.38
CA TYR A 5 15.11 -52.81 -16.75
C TYR A 5 14.83 -51.59 -17.66
N SER A 6 15.80 -50.97 -18.36
CA SER A 6 17.23 -51.25 -18.61
C SER A 6 18.00 -49.97 -18.97
N ILE A 7 19.21 -49.83 -18.44
CA ILE A 7 20.23 -48.85 -18.86
C ILE A 7 21.02 -49.49 -20.01
N ILE A 8 21.02 -48.84 -21.18
CA ILE A 8 21.97 -49.14 -22.27
C ILE A 8 23.18 -48.23 -22.04
N TYR A 9 24.31 -48.83 -21.64
CA TYR A 9 25.62 -48.20 -21.70
C TYR A 9 26.01 -48.00 -23.16
N HIS A 10 26.07 -46.75 -23.63
CA HIS A 10 26.92 -46.42 -24.76
C HIS A 10 28.36 -46.26 -24.28
N HIS A 11 29.26 -46.90 -25.02
CA HIS A 11 30.71 -46.84 -24.90
C HIS A 11 31.24 -45.47 -24.47
N VAL A 12 32.10 -45.47 -23.45
CA VAL A 12 33.09 -44.44 -23.22
C VAL A 12 34.07 -44.48 -24.41
N PRO A 13 34.21 -43.41 -25.22
CA PRO A 13 35.39 -43.27 -26.05
C PRO A 13 36.58 -42.98 -25.12
N GLU A 14 37.70 -43.61 -25.42
CA GLU A 14 39.00 -43.39 -24.81
C GLU A 14 39.25 -41.91 -24.46
N SER A 15 39.82 -41.67 -23.27
CA SER A 15 40.27 -40.35 -22.85
C SER A 15 41.06 -39.67 -23.98
N PRO A 16 40.66 -38.46 -24.45
CA PRO A 16 41.27 -37.82 -25.60
C PRO A 16 42.75 -37.52 -25.32
N PRO A 17 43.62 -37.54 -26.35
CA PRO A 17 45.04 -37.22 -26.19
C PRO A 17 45.22 -35.84 -25.55
N ARG A 18 46.16 -35.70 -24.61
CA ARG A 18 46.43 -34.48 -23.81
C ARG A 18 46.70 -33.20 -24.62
N ASP A 19 46.93 -33.31 -25.93
CA ASP A 19 47.35 -32.20 -26.80
C ASP A 19 46.46 -32.01 -28.04
N VAL A 20 45.27 -32.62 -28.08
CA VAL A 20 44.32 -32.46 -29.19
C VAL A 20 43.11 -31.65 -28.75
N TRP A 21 42.90 -30.49 -29.38
CA TRP A 21 41.75 -29.62 -29.12
C TRP A 21 40.43 -30.29 -29.51
N ASN A 22 39.53 -30.41 -28.55
CA ASN A 22 38.15 -30.83 -28.79
C ASN A 22 37.33 -29.67 -29.36
N SER A 23 36.31 -29.98 -30.14
CA SER A 23 35.39 -28.99 -30.72
C SER A 23 34.04 -29.05 -30.00
N GLY A 24 33.52 -27.91 -29.58
CA GLY A 24 32.16 -27.73 -29.08
C GLY A 24 31.30 -26.90 -30.04
N GLU A 25 30.01 -26.77 -29.72
CA GLU A 25 29.09 -25.89 -30.46
C GLU A 25 29.54 -24.41 -30.40
N GLY A 26 29.19 -23.61 -31.41
CA GLY A 26 29.51 -22.17 -31.45
C GLY A 26 31.00 -21.83 -31.70
N GLY A 27 31.76 -22.72 -32.35
CA GLY A 27 33.17 -22.47 -32.70
C GLY A 27 34.15 -22.61 -31.53
N VAL A 28 33.69 -23.14 -30.39
CA VAL A 28 34.48 -23.37 -29.19
C VAL A 28 35.50 -24.49 -29.39
N LYS A 29 36.75 -24.23 -29.03
CA LYS A 29 37.81 -25.24 -28.89
C LYS A 29 38.15 -25.38 -27.41
N TRP A 30 38.25 -26.60 -26.91
CA TRP A 30 38.57 -26.84 -25.49
C TRP A 30 39.50 -28.03 -25.27
N LEU A 31 40.16 -28.07 -24.12
CA LEU A 31 41.13 -29.08 -23.74
C LEU A 31 41.11 -29.29 -22.22
N LEU A 32 41.38 -30.52 -21.78
CA LEU A 32 41.54 -30.84 -20.36
C LEU A 32 42.97 -30.56 -19.87
N ASN A 33 43.09 -30.37 -18.57
CA ASN A 33 44.34 -30.14 -17.85
C ASN A 33 45.13 -28.92 -18.34
N CYS A 34 44.45 -27.80 -18.57
CA CYS A 34 45.07 -26.58 -19.05
C CYS A 34 44.46 -25.32 -18.43
N ASP A 35 45.22 -24.23 -18.52
CA ASP A 35 44.82 -22.89 -18.12
C ASP A 35 45.43 -21.83 -19.05
N PHE A 36 44.74 -20.69 -19.16
CA PHE A 36 45.26 -19.44 -19.70
C PHE A 36 45.42 -18.48 -18.52
N PHE A 37 46.61 -18.41 -17.93
CA PHE A 37 46.85 -17.64 -16.71
C PHE A 37 46.48 -16.15 -16.88
N GLY A 38 45.71 -15.61 -15.94
CA GLY A 38 45.25 -14.20 -15.95
C GLY A 38 44.21 -13.88 -17.03
N ASN A 39 44.10 -12.59 -17.37
CA ASN A 39 43.16 -12.04 -18.37
C ASN A 39 41.67 -12.32 -18.10
N ASP A 40 41.32 -12.54 -16.84
CA ASP A 40 39.94 -12.76 -16.41
C ASP A 40 39.12 -11.48 -16.53
N ILE A 41 38.03 -11.56 -17.28
CA ILE A 41 37.03 -10.49 -17.42
C ILE A 41 35.76 -10.80 -16.63
N GLY A 42 35.64 -12.00 -16.08
CA GLY A 42 34.52 -12.41 -15.23
C GLY A 42 34.68 -13.82 -14.68
N ARG A 43 33.96 -14.11 -13.60
CA ARG A 43 33.87 -15.45 -13.00
C ARG A 43 32.42 -15.80 -12.71
N ILE A 44 32.01 -17.01 -13.06
CA ILE A 44 30.62 -17.50 -12.98
C ILE A 44 30.66 -18.94 -12.47
N GLU A 45 29.88 -19.29 -11.46
CA GLU A 45 29.72 -20.69 -11.06
C GLU A 45 28.95 -21.46 -12.15
N ALA A 46 29.56 -22.52 -12.68
CA ALA A 46 29.02 -23.29 -13.79
C ALA A 46 29.71 -24.65 -13.90
N THR A 47 29.16 -25.59 -14.66
CA THR A 47 29.87 -26.84 -15.00
C THR A 47 30.92 -26.61 -16.10
N GLY A 48 31.87 -27.54 -16.24
CA GLY A 48 32.90 -27.45 -17.28
C GLY A 48 32.33 -27.42 -18.70
N GLU A 49 31.22 -28.13 -18.91
CA GLU A 49 30.49 -28.17 -20.19
C GLU A 49 29.82 -26.82 -20.53
N GLN A 50 29.37 -26.08 -19.51
CA GLN A 50 28.71 -24.77 -19.68
C GLN A 50 29.70 -23.64 -19.92
N CYS A 51 30.96 -23.79 -19.48
CA CYS A 51 31.92 -22.70 -19.46
C CYS A 51 32.27 -22.15 -20.85
N GLY A 52 32.31 -23.02 -21.87
CA GLY A 52 32.46 -22.60 -23.26
C GLY A 52 31.28 -21.76 -23.76
N GLY A 53 30.06 -22.18 -23.47
CA GLY A 53 28.84 -21.45 -23.82
C GLY A 53 28.74 -20.08 -23.13
N LEU A 54 29.18 -19.99 -21.88
CA LEU A 54 29.26 -18.71 -21.14
C LEU A 54 30.26 -17.74 -21.77
N CYS A 55 31.36 -18.25 -22.31
CA CYS A 55 32.31 -17.42 -23.06
C CYS A 55 31.77 -17.00 -24.44
N VAL A 56 31.01 -17.88 -25.12
CA VAL A 56 30.28 -17.50 -26.34
C VAL A 56 29.24 -16.40 -26.06
N ALA A 57 28.55 -16.47 -24.92
CA ALA A 57 27.52 -15.51 -24.52
C ALA A 57 28.04 -14.13 -24.11
N ASN A 58 29.29 -14.02 -23.66
CA ASN A 58 29.88 -12.76 -23.23
C ASN A 58 30.63 -12.10 -24.40
N PRO A 59 30.19 -10.96 -24.96
CA PRO A 59 30.77 -10.35 -26.17
C PRO A 59 32.23 -9.88 -26.02
N GLU A 60 32.81 -9.93 -24.83
CA GLU A 60 34.22 -9.63 -24.61
C GLU A 60 35.09 -10.87 -24.41
N CYS A 61 34.49 -12.05 -24.19
CA CYS A 61 35.19 -13.28 -23.89
C CYS A 61 35.64 -14.02 -25.16
N ASN A 62 36.92 -14.36 -25.26
CA ASN A 62 37.41 -15.22 -26.34
C ASN A 62 38.20 -16.44 -25.86
N HIS A 63 38.47 -16.53 -24.55
CA HIS A 63 39.09 -17.66 -23.87
C HIS A 63 38.37 -17.94 -22.56
N PHE A 64 38.46 -19.16 -22.04
CA PHE A 64 37.89 -19.48 -20.73
C PHE A 64 38.70 -20.55 -20.02
N ARG A 65 38.48 -20.65 -18.70
CA ARG A 65 38.96 -21.73 -17.86
C ARG A 65 37.85 -22.18 -16.93
N HIS A 66 37.67 -23.47 -16.74
CA HIS A 66 36.85 -24.05 -15.68
C HIS A 66 37.75 -24.75 -14.65
N SER A 67 37.52 -24.48 -13.37
CA SER A 67 38.17 -25.17 -12.24
C SER A 67 37.27 -25.10 -11.02
N ASP A 68 37.14 -26.20 -10.28
CA ASP A 68 36.48 -26.25 -8.97
C ASP A 68 35.05 -25.66 -8.99
N GLY A 69 34.27 -25.97 -10.04
CA GLY A 69 32.90 -25.50 -10.20
C GLY A 69 32.75 -24.04 -10.66
N THR A 70 33.86 -23.36 -10.94
CA THR A 70 33.88 -21.97 -11.40
C THR A 70 34.43 -21.85 -12.82
N CYS A 71 33.68 -21.14 -13.67
CA CYS A 71 34.08 -20.71 -15.00
C CYS A 71 34.67 -19.30 -14.95
N TYR A 72 35.90 -19.15 -15.41
CA TYR A 72 36.64 -17.91 -15.55
C TYR A 72 36.62 -17.51 -17.03
N LEU A 73 35.91 -16.43 -17.35
CA LEU A 73 35.81 -15.85 -18.68
C LEU A 73 37.02 -14.96 -18.92
N LYS A 74 37.66 -15.06 -20.08
CA LYS A 74 38.93 -14.40 -20.38
C LYS A 74 38.92 -13.68 -21.73
N LYS A 75 39.67 -12.58 -21.82
CA LYS A 75 39.91 -11.83 -23.06
C LYS A 75 41.40 -11.73 -23.33
N THR A 76 41.90 -12.48 -24.31
CA THR A 76 43.33 -12.48 -24.65
C THR A 76 43.58 -12.73 -26.14
N SER A 77 44.81 -12.64 -26.61
CA SER A 77 45.18 -12.98 -28.00
C SER A 77 44.97 -14.47 -28.28
N LEU A 78 44.52 -14.84 -29.50
CA LEU A 78 44.36 -16.25 -29.91
C LEU A 78 45.65 -17.08 -29.83
N ASN A 79 46.81 -16.41 -29.84
CA ASN A 79 48.11 -17.06 -29.75
C ASN A 79 48.63 -17.19 -28.31
N THR A 80 47.79 -16.90 -27.30
CA THR A 80 48.21 -16.97 -25.89
C THR A 80 48.64 -18.40 -25.55
N PRO A 81 49.86 -18.61 -25.02
CA PRO A 81 50.32 -19.94 -24.66
C PRO A 81 49.52 -20.48 -23.46
N ARG A 82 49.13 -21.76 -23.53
CA ARG A 82 48.47 -22.46 -22.43
C ARG A 82 49.49 -22.98 -21.41
N THR A 83 49.10 -23.01 -20.14
CA THR A 83 49.86 -23.64 -19.07
C THR A 83 49.22 -25.00 -18.72
N PRO A 84 49.96 -26.12 -18.72
CA PRO A 84 49.44 -27.41 -18.27
C PRO A 84 49.18 -27.39 -16.76
N ILE A 85 47.97 -27.75 -16.32
CA ILE A 85 47.61 -27.85 -14.90
C ILE A 85 46.61 -28.99 -14.69
N ASN A 86 46.77 -29.81 -13.65
CA ASN A 86 45.84 -30.90 -13.38
C ASN A 86 44.50 -30.37 -12.83
N GLY A 87 43.38 -30.83 -13.41
CA GLY A 87 42.03 -30.56 -12.86
C GLY A 87 41.30 -29.34 -13.41
N GLY A 88 41.86 -28.63 -14.40
CA GLY A 88 41.19 -27.52 -15.09
C GLY A 88 40.82 -27.84 -16.54
N VAL A 89 39.76 -27.23 -17.07
CA VAL A 89 39.42 -27.21 -18.51
C VAL A 89 39.71 -25.83 -19.04
N CYS A 90 40.43 -25.68 -20.16
CA CYS A 90 40.57 -24.39 -20.82
C CYS A 90 40.06 -24.45 -22.25
N GLY A 91 39.62 -23.31 -22.78
CA GLY A 91 39.15 -23.23 -24.15
C GLY A 91 39.21 -21.83 -24.72
N TYR A 92 38.99 -21.73 -26.03
CA TYR A 92 38.99 -20.49 -26.79
C TYR A 92 37.99 -20.56 -27.95
N LEU A 93 37.63 -19.41 -28.48
CA LEU A 93 36.73 -19.28 -29.63
C LEU A 93 37.57 -19.12 -30.90
N ALA A 94 37.56 -20.11 -31.80
CA ALA A 94 38.37 -20.07 -33.01
C ALA A 94 37.88 -19.04 -34.04
N PHE A 95 36.58 -18.76 -34.03
CA PHE A 95 35.92 -17.71 -34.81
C PHE A 95 34.62 -17.31 -34.09
N ARG A 96 34.18 -16.06 -34.26
CA ARG A 96 32.88 -15.59 -33.78
C ARG A 96 32.01 -15.25 -34.97
N ASP A 97 30.92 -15.99 -35.11
CA ASP A 97 29.86 -15.65 -36.04
C ASP A 97 28.81 -14.82 -35.30
N PHE A 98 28.91 -13.49 -35.41
CA PHE A 98 27.90 -12.57 -34.86
C PHE A 98 26.70 -12.41 -35.80
N ASP A 99 26.73 -13.03 -36.98
CA ASP A 99 25.71 -12.87 -38.01
C ASP A 99 24.58 -13.91 -37.87
N SER A 100 24.75 -14.93 -37.02
CA SER A 100 23.74 -15.96 -36.78
C SER A 100 23.22 -15.97 -35.34
N CYS A 101 21.92 -15.71 -35.19
CA CYS A 101 21.27 -15.69 -33.89
C CYS A 101 20.79 -17.09 -33.46
N PRO A 102 21.16 -17.59 -32.26
CA PRO A 102 20.72 -18.90 -31.78
C PRO A 102 19.23 -18.90 -31.45
N ALA A 103 18.57 -20.05 -31.53
CA ALA A 103 17.18 -20.15 -31.08
C ALA A 103 17.07 -19.86 -29.57
N VAL A 104 16.17 -18.96 -29.18
CA VAL A 104 15.97 -18.56 -27.79
C VAL A 104 14.66 -19.17 -27.29
N GLY A 105 14.75 -20.02 -26.27
CA GLY A 105 13.58 -20.76 -25.76
C GLY A 105 12.94 -21.71 -26.79
N GLY A 106 13.74 -22.24 -27.74
CA GLY A 106 13.30 -23.12 -28.82
C GLY A 106 12.64 -22.41 -30.01
N LEU A 107 12.67 -21.07 -30.04
CA LEU A 107 12.10 -20.26 -31.12
C LEU A 107 13.20 -19.59 -31.94
N GLU A 108 12.99 -19.49 -33.25
CA GLU A 108 13.87 -18.74 -34.15
C GLU A 108 13.99 -17.29 -33.68
N SER A 109 15.22 -16.77 -33.65
CA SER A 109 15.53 -15.47 -33.08
C SER A 109 16.30 -14.60 -34.05
N LYS A 110 16.18 -13.28 -33.91
CA LYS A 110 16.86 -12.28 -34.76
C LYS A 110 17.59 -11.27 -33.89
N CYS A 111 18.67 -10.71 -34.42
CA CYS A 111 19.42 -9.68 -33.72
C CYS A 111 18.62 -8.38 -33.66
N ARG A 112 18.38 -7.86 -32.46
CA ARG A 112 17.60 -6.65 -32.21
C ARG A 112 18.19 -5.83 -31.07
N PRO A 113 17.86 -4.54 -30.98
CA PRO A 113 18.14 -3.76 -29.78
C PRO A 113 17.66 -4.49 -28.53
N VAL A 114 18.46 -4.48 -27.46
CA VAL A 114 18.18 -5.24 -26.22
C VAL A 114 16.79 -4.93 -25.65
N LYS A 115 16.31 -3.68 -25.80
CA LYS A 115 14.96 -3.25 -25.42
C LYS A 115 13.84 -4.04 -26.13
N ASP A 116 14.05 -4.45 -27.38
CA ASP A 116 13.06 -5.19 -28.17
C ASP A 116 13.03 -6.67 -27.78
N CYS A 117 14.11 -7.11 -27.12
CA CYS A 117 14.25 -8.45 -26.54
C CYS A 117 13.81 -8.54 -25.09
N ALA A 118 13.32 -7.44 -24.51
CA ALA A 118 13.00 -7.32 -23.08
C ALA A 118 11.96 -8.33 -22.59
N VAL A 119 11.04 -8.78 -23.46
CA VAL A 119 10.02 -9.80 -23.13
C VAL A 119 10.65 -11.19 -22.99
N TRP A 120 11.79 -11.41 -23.63
CA TRP A 120 12.55 -12.65 -23.60
C TRP A 120 13.76 -12.56 -22.66
N TYR A 121 13.86 -11.54 -21.83
CA TYR A 121 15.06 -11.19 -21.06
C TYR A 121 15.73 -12.37 -20.36
N ASP A 122 14.97 -13.14 -19.56
CA ASP A 122 15.53 -14.27 -18.82
C ASP A 122 16.05 -15.38 -19.75
N LEU A 123 15.35 -15.61 -20.87
CA LEU A 123 15.78 -16.57 -21.89
C LEU A 123 16.98 -16.07 -22.67
N VAL A 124 17.03 -14.79 -23.01
CA VAL A 124 18.15 -14.16 -23.72
C VAL A 124 19.42 -14.20 -22.87
N LEU A 125 19.33 -13.88 -21.57
CA LEU A 125 20.48 -13.94 -20.66
C LEU A 125 21.00 -15.35 -20.44
N THR A 126 20.14 -16.36 -20.52
CA THR A 126 20.49 -17.76 -20.28
C THR A 126 20.78 -18.54 -21.56
N THR A 127 20.56 -17.95 -22.75
CA THR A 127 20.83 -18.60 -24.04
C THR A 127 22.25 -18.27 -24.53
N PRO A 128 23.14 -19.26 -24.66
CA PRO A 128 24.50 -19.04 -25.17
C PRO A 128 24.49 -18.43 -26.58
N GLY A 129 25.33 -17.42 -26.81
CA GLY A 129 25.42 -16.73 -28.11
C GLY A 129 24.29 -15.75 -28.41
N ALA A 130 23.43 -15.43 -27.44
CA ALA A 130 22.35 -14.48 -27.64
C ALA A 130 22.80 -13.01 -27.73
N GLY A 131 24.10 -12.70 -27.61
CA GLY A 131 24.64 -11.38 -27.91
C GLY A 131 24.98 -11.25 -29.40
N CYS A 132 24.59 -10.15 -30.04
CA CYS A 132 24.81 -9.93 -31.47
C CYS A 132 25.21 -8.48 -31.77
N ALA A 133 25.61 -8.21 -33.01
CA ALA A 133 25.88 -6.86 -33.51
C ALA A 133 24.70 -6.40 -34.40
N LEU A 134 24.17 -5.22 -34.11
CA LEU A 134 23.15 -4.59 -34.93
C LEU A 134 23.75 -4.11 -36.25
N ALA A 135 22.87 -3.84 -37.24
CA ALA A 135 23.28 -3.37 -38.56
C ALA A 135 24.06 -2.03 -38.53
N ASP A 136 23.91 -1.25 -37.46
CA ASP A 136 24.65 -0.01 -37.20
C ASP A 136 25.96 -0.22 -36.41
N GLY A 137 26.34 -1.48 -36.13
CA GLY A 137 27.48 -1.86 -35.32
C GLY A 137 27.26 -1.76 -33.81
N GLY A 138 26.06 -1.38 -33.36
CA GLY A 138 25.70 -1.31 -31.94
C GLY A 138 25.49 -2.70 -31.30
N PRO A 139 25.62 -2.84 -29.97
CA PRO A 139 25.34 -4.11 -29.29
C PRO A 139 23.84 -4.42 -29.30
N GLY A 140 23.49 -5.62 -29.77
CA GLY A 140 22.15 -6.17 -29.80
C GLY A 140 22.03 -7.48 -29.03
N ALA A 141 20.80 -7.97 -28.88
CA ALA A 141 20.51 -9.31 -28.42
C ALA A 141 19.68 -10.07 -29.46
N CYS A 142 19.93 -11.37 -29.57
CA CYS A 142 19.14 -12.30 -30.33
C CYS A 142 17.88 -12.65 -29.53
N CYS A 143 16.71 -12.38 -30.09
CA CYS A 143 15.45 -12.77 -29.46
C CYS A 143 14.36 -13.09 -30.48
N PRO A 144 13.39 -13.95 -30.12
CA PRO A 144 12.32 -14.35 -31.02
C PRO A 144 11.42 -13.18 -31.36
N ASP A 145 10.75 -13.29 -32.52
CA ASP A 145 9.58 -12.47 -32.78
C ASP A 145 8.57 -12.69 -31.64
N LEU A 146 8.01 -11.59 -31.13
CA LEU A 146 6.89 -11.69 -30.19
C LEU A 146 5.80 -12.50 -30.90
N PRO A 147 5.20 -13.52 -30.24
CA PRO A 147 4.01 -14.15 -30.80
C PRO A 147 3.03 -13.01 -31.09
N ALA A 148 2.59 -12.93 -32.35
CA ALA A 148 1.74 -11.85 -32.81
C ALA A 148 0.56 -11.73 -31.84
N ASN A 149 0.61 -10.70 -31.00
CA ASN A 149 -0.49 -10.39 -30.12
C ASN A 149 -1.59 -9.93 -31.05
N SER A 150 -2.67 -10.70 -31.13
CA SER A 150 -3.78 -10.56 -32.07
C SER A 150 -4.67 -9.35 -31.78
N TYR A 151 -4.05 -8.20 -31.47
CA TYR A 151 -4.70 -6.89 -31.38
C TYR A 151 -4.88 -6.22 -32.75
N GLY A 152 -4.48 -6.89 -33.83
CA GLY A 152 -4.87 -6.58 -35.20
C GLY A 152 -5.88 -7.57 -35.79
N ALA A 153 -6.50 -8.45 -34.99
CA ALA A 153 -7.56 -9.29 -35.51
C ALA A 153 -8.68 -8.37 -36.06
N PRO A 154 -9.13 -8.56 -37.31
CA PRO A 154 -10.33 -7.91 -37.79
C PRO A 154 -11.46 -8.17 -36.77
N PRO A 155 -12.42 -7.25 -36.60
CA PRO A 155 -13.60 -7.53 -35.81
C PRO A 155 -14.17 -8.88 -36.25
N LEU A 156 -14.58 -9.72 -35.29
CA LEU A 156 -15.24 -11.01 -35.53
C LEU A 156 -16.33 -10.83 -36.61
N GLN A 157 -16.00 -11.15 -37.86
CA GLN A 157 -16.87 -10.96 -39.02
C GLN A 157 -18.10 -11.90 -39.01
N GLU A 158 -18.20 -12.79 -38.02
CA GLU A 158 -19.31 -13.73 -37.93
C GLU A 158 -20.60 -13.19 -37.29
N ASN A 159 -20.58 -12.00 -36.68
CA ASN A 159 -21.81 -11.41 -36.10
C ASN A 159 -22.43 -10.25 -36.89
N GLU A 160 -21.80 -9.77 -37.97
CA GLU A 160 -22.44 -8.80 -38.88
C GLU A 160 -23.60 -9.39 -39.67
N LYS A 161 -23.61 -10.72 -39.88
CA LYS A 161 -24.71 -11.39 -40.61
C LYS A 161 -26.02 -11.45 -39.83
N LYS A 162 -26.01 -11.24 -38.50
CA LYS A 162 -27.24 -11.17 -37.67
C LYS A 162 -27.74 -9.75 -37.44
N ALA A 163 -26.98 -8.71 -37.82
CA ALA A 163 -27.34 -7.31 -37.59
C ALA A 163 -28.00 -6.60 -38.80
N LYS A 164 -28.09 -7.27 -39.96
CA LYS A 164 -28.62 -6.70 -41.21
C LYS A 164 -30.13 -6.91 -41.44
N GLN A 165 -30.93 -7.17 -40.40
CA GLN A 165 -32.36 -7.52 -40.56
C GLN A 165 -33.37 -6.40 -40.23
N TYR A 166 -32.98 -5.14 -40.08
CA TYR A 166 -33.96 -4.08 -39.80
C TYR A 166 -33.67 -2.79 -40.58
N ASN A 167 -34.21 -2.71 -41.80
CA ASN A 167 -34.33 -1.49 -42.59
C ASN A 167 -35.71 -0.87 -42.36
N LEU A 168 -35.80 0.37 -41.87
CA LEU A 168 -36.97 1.23 -42.10
C LEU A 168 -36.56 2.71 -42.19
N ALA A 169 -37.21 3.41 -43.13
CA ALA A 169 -36.99 4.79 -43.55
C ALA A 169 -37.72 5.84 -42.69
N PHE A 170 -37.39 7.12 -42.88
CA PHE A 170 -37.76 8.25 -42.01
C PHE A 170 -38.38 9.45 -42.73
N ASN A 171 -39.07 10.34 -41.97
CA ASN A 171 -39.35 11.79 -42.21
C ASN A 171 -40.13 12.33 -40.97
N SER A 172 -39.83 13.39 -40.21
CA SER A 172 -38.88 14.48 -40.34
C SER A 172 -37.91 14.57 -39.13
N PRO A 173 -36.59 14.64 -39.39
CA PRO A 173 -35.83 13.40 -39.32
C PRO A 173 -34.32 13.57 -39.03
N LYS A 174 -33.83 14.77 -38.67
CA LYS A 174 -32.37 14.96 -38.50
C LYS A 174 -31.96 14.99 -37.04
N GLN A 175 -32.56 15.84 -36.20
CA GLN A 175 -32.14 15.95 -34.80
C GLN A 175 -32.70 14.85 -33.90
N GLN A 176 -33.99 14.54 -34.00
CA GLN A 176 -34.61 13.47 -33.21
C GLN A 176 -34.13 12.08 -33.66
N GLN A 177 -33.76 11.96 -34.92
CA GLN A 177 -33.20 10.74 -35.49
C GLN A 177 -31.72 10.57 -35.22
N GLN A 178 -30.95 11.66 -35.15
CA GLN A 178 -29.56 11.63 -34.70
C GLN A 178 -29.50 11.33 -33.19
N TYR A 179 -30.41 11.90 -32.37
CA TYR A 179 -30.56 11.54 -30.95
C TYR A 179 -31.00 10.07 -30.77
N ASN A 180 -32.02 9.60 -31.51
CA ASN A 180 -32.44 8.20 -31.46
C ASN A 180 -31.41 7.24 -32.07
N SER A 181 -30.64 7.64 -33.09
CA SER A 181 -29.54 6.86 -33.68
C SER A 181 -28.33 6.79 -32.75
N ILE A 182 -27.99 7.87 -32.05
CA ILE A 182 -26.96 7.89 -31.03
C ILE A 182 -27.39 7.03 -29.85
N ASN A 183 -28.61 7.19 -29.30
CA ASN A 183 -29.10 6.33 -28.21
C ASN A 183 -29.20 4.86 -28.61
N ASN A 184 -29.65 4.55 -29.83
CA ASN A 184 -29.63 3.18 -30.35
C ASN A 184 -28.19 2.65 -30.51
N SER A 185 -27.24 3.48 -30.95
CA SER A 185 -25.83 3.11 -31.06
C SER A 185 -25.17 2.91 -29.70
N MET A 186 -25.49 3.75 -28.71
CA MET A 186 -25.01 3.65 -27.33
C MET A 186 -25.57 2.40 -26.63
N ASN A 187 -26.86 2.12 -26.80
CA ASN A 187 -27.48 0.88 -26.31
C ASN A 187 -26.93 -0.35 -27.03
N SER A 188 -26.65 -0.26 -28.34
CA SER A 188 -26.00 -1.34 -29.09
C SER A 188 -24.56 -1.57 -28.63
N ALA A 189 -23.81 -0.51 -28.30
CA ALA A 189 -22.49 -0.62 -27.71
C ALA A 189 -22.55 -1.23 -26.30
N ALA A 190 -23.56 -0.86 -25.52
CA ALA A 190 -23.81 -1.45 -24.20
C ALA A 190 -24.17 -2.95 -24.29
N ASP A 191 -24.96 -3.36 -25.29
CA ASP A 191 -25.25 -4.77 -25.56
C ASP A 191 -24.00 -5.54 -25.99
N ALA A 192 -23.14 -4.92 -26.81
CA ALA A 192 -21.83 -5.49 -27.17
C ALA A 192 -20.93 -5.63 -25.92
N GLY A 193 -20.91 -4.64 -25.02
CA GLY A 193 -20.21 -4.72 -23.74
C GLY A 193 -20.72 -5.85 -22.85
N LYS A 194 -22.05 -6.02 -22.73
CA LYS A 194 -22.67 -7.16 -22.04
C LYS A 194 -22.30 -8.50 -22.67
N LEU A 195 -22.27 -8.59 -24.00
CA LEU A 195 -21.86 -9.79 -24.72
C LEU A 195 -20.39 -10.12 -24.43
N GLN A 196 -19.49 -9.13 -24.48
CA GLN A 196 -18.08 -9.32 -24.16
C GLN A 196 -17.89 -9.83 -22.72
N MET A 197 -18.71 -9.35 -21.79
CA MET A 197 -18.72 -9.86 -20.41
C MET A 197 -19.14 -11.33 -20.34
N LYS A 198 -20.21 -11.72 -21.04
CA LYS A 198 -20.64 -13.14 -21.13
C LYS A 198 -19.59 -14.05 -21.76
N VAL A 199 -18.88 -13.57 -22.78
CA VAL A 199 -17.76 -14.29 -23.39
C VAL A 199 -16.64 -14.49 -22.38
N THR A 200 -16.32 -13.45 -21.59
CA THR A 200 -15.33 -13.52 -20.51
C THR A 200 -15.72 -14.58 -19.47
N ASP A 201 -16.98 -14.60 -19.02
CA ASP A 201 -17.50 -15.61 -18.08
C ASP A 201 -17.41 -17.05 -18.64
N THR A 202 -17.64 -17.20 -19.95
CA THR A 202 -17.54 -18.50 -20.63
C THR A 202 -16.09 -18.99 -20.66
N ILE A 203 -15.14 -18.11 -21.00
CA ILE A 203 -13.70 -18.43 -20.98
C ILE A 203 -13.28 -18.88 -19.59
N GLU A 204 -13.72 -18.17 -18.55
CA GLU A 204 -13.39 -18.51 -17.16
C GLU A 204 -13.93 -19.89 -16.77
N THR A 205 -15.19 -20.19 -17.10
CA THR A 205 -15.79 -21.50 -16.88
C THR A 205 -14.98 -22.60 -17.57
N GLN A 206 -14.51 -22.35 -18.80
CA GLN A 206 -13.67 -23.29 -19.53
C GLN A 206 -12.31 -23.50 -18.87
N LEU A 207 -11.66 -22.44 -18.38
CA LEU A 207 -10.40 -22.56 -17.64
C LEU A 207 -10.59 -23.39 -16.36
N PHE A 208 -11.70 -23.18 -15.64
CA PHE A 208 -12.03 -23.95 -14.44
C PHE A 208 -12.24 -25.43 -14.75
N VAL A 209 -13.05 -25.74 -15.78
CA VAL A 209 -13.29 -27.10 -16.26
C VAL A 209 -11.99 -27.77 -16.71
N LYS A 210 -11.07 -27.01 -17.32
CA LYS A 210 -9.73 -27.48 -17.73
C LYS A 210 -8.74 -27.58 -16.57
N LYS A 211 -9.16 -27.32 -15.32
CA LYS A 211 -8.30 -27.36 -14.12
C LYS A 211 -7.07 -26.45 -14.22
N ILE A 212 -7.19 -25.34 -14.96
CA ILE A 212 -6.17 -24.32 -15.01
C ILE A 212 -6.42 -23.40 -13.82
N PHE A 213 -5.67 -23.54 -12.74
CA PHE A 213 -5.85 -22.68 -11.57
C PHE A 213 -4.55 -22.26 -10.89
N VAL A 214 -4.59 -21.09 -10.22
CA VAL A 214 -3.48 -20.67 -9.36
C VAL A 214 -3.28 -21.72 -8.28
N LEU A 215 -2.09 -22.33 -8.24
CA LEU A 215 -1.77 -23.35 -7.26
C LEU A 215 -1.62 -22.73 -5.87
N PRO A 216 -2.28 -23.28 -4.83
CA PRO A 216 -2.04 -22.87 -3.46
C PRO A 216 -0.55 -22.98 -3.10
N GLY A 217 -0.03 -21.95 -2.43
CA GLY A 217 1.39 -21.88 -2.07
C GLY A 217 2.30 -21.29 -3.15
N SER A 218 1.82 -21.12 -4.39
CA SER A 218 2.58 -20.40 -5.42
C SER A 218 2.79 -18.92 -5.06
N SER A 219 3.82 -18.29 -5.63
CA SER A 219 4.12 -16.87 -5.42
C SER A 219 2.91 -16.00 -5.80
N ARG A 220 2.20 -16.42 -6.85
CA ARG A 220 0.94 -15.81 -7.29
C ARG A 220 -0.20 -15.97 -6.28
N ALA A 221 -0.37 -17.15 -5.70
CA ALA A 221 -1.39 -17.38 -4.68
C ALA A 221 -1.18 -16.47 -3.48
N THR A 222 0.07 -16.37 -3.02
CA THR A 222 0.46 -15.52 -1.90
C THR A 222 0.25 -14.04 -2.22
N HIS A 223 0.65 -13.58 -3.42
CA HIS A 223 0.36 -12.21 -3.88
C HIS A 223 -1.14 -11.90 -3.90
N ALA A 224 -2.00 -12.87 -4.26
CA ALA A 224 -3.46 -12.71 -4.30
C ALA A 224 -4.06 -12.36 -2.92
N LEU A 225 -3.41 -12.78 -1.84
CA LEU A 225 -3.88 -12.54 -0.47
C LEU A 225 -3.90 -11.05 -0.13
N LEU A 226 -3.06 -10.24 -0.78
CA LEU A 226 -3.05 -8.79 -0.55
C LEU A 226 -4.25 -8.06 -1.17
N PHE A 227 -4.89 -8.66 -2.17
CA PHE A 227 -5.90 -8.01 -3.01
C PHE A 227 -7.31 -8.59 -2.83
N THR A 228 -7.61 -9.16 -1.66
CA THR A 228 -8.91 -9.80 -1.44
C THR A 228 -10.06 -8.82 -1.64
N SER A 229 -11.09 -9.28 -2.34
CA SER A 229 -12.25 -8.48 -2.72
C SER A 229 -13.47 -8.88 -1.88
N THR A 230 -14.31 -7.91 -1.51
CA THR A 230 -15.63 -8.17 -0.95
C THR A 230 -16.62 -8.50 -2.07
N ALA A 231 -17.70 -9.23 -1.78
CA ALA A 231 -18.74 -9.53 -2.77
C ALA A 231 -19.33 -8.26 -3.42
N GLU A 232 -19.43 -7.17 -2.65
CA GLU A 232 -19.85 -5.87 -3.16
C GLU A 232 -18.84 -5.29 -4.14
N SER A 233 -17.54 -5.27 -3.80
CA SER A 233 -16.49 -4.80 -4.71
C SER A 233 -16.41 -5.62 -6.00
N GLU A 234 -16.58 -6.95 -5.92
CA GLU A 234 -16.60 -7.82 -7.11
C GLU A 234 -17.77 -7.46 -8.03
N LYS A 235 -18.97 -7.28 -7.48
CA LYS A 235 -20.15 -6.86 -8.24
C LYS A 235 -19.94 -5.51 -8.92
N MET A 236 -19.53 -4.49 -8.15
CA MET A 236 -19.29 -3.13 -8.68
C MET A 236 -18.23 -3.14 -9.77
N SER A 237 -17.19 -3.97 -9.62
CA SER A 237 -16.12 -4.08 -10.60
C SER A 237 -16.57 -4.72 -11.91
N ARG A 238 -17.43 -5.74 -11.85
CA ARG A 238 -18.04 -6.32 -13.06
C ARG A 238 -18.89 -5.31 -13.81
N ASP A 239 -19.68 -4.51 -13.09
CA ASP A 239 -20.48 -3.44 -13.68
C ASP A 239 -19.61 -2.38 -14.38
N ALA A 240 -18.51 -1.98 -13.75
CA ALA A 240 -17.52 -1.08 -14.34
C ALA A 240 -16.77 -1.67 -15.54
N MET A 241 -16.52 -2.98 -15.54
CA MET A 241 -15.89 -3.66 -16.67
C MET A 241 -16.81 -3.70 -17.89
N MET A 242 -18.11 -3.94 -17.68
CA MET A 242 -19.12 -3.85 -18.75
C MET A 242 -19.18 -2.44 -19.35
N GLU A 243 -19.08 -1.40 -18.53
CA GLU A 243 -18.94 -0.02 -18.99
C GLU A 243 -17.66 0.15 -19.83
N SER A 244 -16.51 -0.33 -19.34
CA SER A 244 -15.24 -0.20 -20.06
C SER A 244 -15.31 -0.83 -21.45
N TYR A 245 -15.91 -2.02 -21.57
CA TYR A 245 -16.14 -2.65 -22.88
C TYR A 245 -17.09 -1.84 -23.76
N THR A 246 -18.13 -1.26 -23.17
CA THR A 246 -19.07 -0.37 -23.88
C THR A 246 -18.33 0.84 -24.46
N VAL A 247 -17.47 1.48 -23.67
CA VAL A 247 -16.65 2.61 -24.11
C VAL A 247 -15.70 2.21 -25.23
N THR A 248 -15.03 1.06 -25.12
CA THR A 248 -14.18 0.53 -26.20
C THR A 248 -14.97 0.38 -27.51
N GLU A 249 -16.20 -0.11 -27.45
CA GLU A 249 -17.05 -0.26 -28.64
C GLU A 249 -17.52 1.09 -29.21
N ILE A 250 -17.80 2.08 -28.36
CA ILE A 250 -18.09 3.46 -28.80
C ILE A 250 -16.88 4.05 -29.52
N VAL A 251 -15.69 3.97 -28.91
CA VAL A 251 -14.43 4.48 -29.48
C VAL A 251 -14.18 3.87 -30.86
N LYS A 252 -14.37 2.56 -31.03
CA LYS A 252 -14.25 1.88 -32.32
C LYS A 252 -15.29 2.35 -33.34
N ARG A 253 -16.57 2.39 -32.97
CA ARG A 253 -17.68 2.75 -33.87
C ARG A 253 -17.57 4.17 -34.41
N PHE A 254 -17.08 5.09 -33.58
CA PHE A 254 -16.94 6.50 -33.95
C PHE A 254 -15.50 6.88 -34.34
N ASN A 255 -14.58 5.92 -34.39
CA ASN A 255 -13.17 6.12 -34.72
C ASN A 255 -12.52 7.27 -33.91
N ILE A 256 -12.76 7.28 -32.60
CA ILE A 256 -12.27 8.31 -31.69
C ILE A 256 -10.80 8.03 -31.40
N LYS A 257 -9.95 9.05 -31.52
CA LYS A 257 -8.53 8.92 -31.19
C LYS A 257 -8.33 8.77 -29.67
N PRO A 258 -7.32 8.00 -29.21
CA PRO A 258 -7.06 7.79 -27.78
C PRO A 258 -7.03 9.08 -26.94
N GLU A 259 -6.37 10.12 -27.44
CA GLU A 259 -6.24 11.44 -26.79
C GLU A 259 -7.57 12.20 -26.68
N ASP A 260 -8.54 11.87 -27.53
CA ASP A 260 -9.85 12.52 -27.58
C ASP A 260 -10.92 11.79 -26.76
N VAL A 261 -10.67 10.55 -26.33
CA VAL A 261 -11.66 9.70 -25.65
C VAL A 261 -12.20 10.39 -24.40
N GLN A 262 -11.33 10.87 -23.51
CA GLN A 262 -11.76 11.44 -22.24
C GLN A 262 -12.63 12.71 -22.42
N ARG A 263 -12.33 13.52 -23.43
CA ARG A 263 -13.12 14.72 -23.75
C ARG A 263 -14.45 14.35 -24.41
N THR A 264 -14.43 13.39 -25.32
CA THR A 264 -15.60 12.99 -26.11
C THR A 264 -16.61 12.23 -25.24
N MET A 265 -16.16 11.35 -24.35
CA MET A 265 -17.07 10.53 -23.53
C MET A 265 -17.91 11.34 -22.55
N LYS A 266 -17.46 12.53 -22.14
CA LYS A 266 -18.25 13.46 -21.31
C LYS A 266 -19.55 13.94 -21.97
N GLN A 267 -19.66 13.79 -23.30
CA GLN A 267 -20.87 14.15 -24.03
C GLN A 267 -21.97 13.09 -23.91
N PHE A 268 -21.63 11.88 -23.46
CA PHE A 268 -22.56 10.77 -23.32
C PHE A 268 -22.79 10.46 -21.85
N ASN A 269 -24.06 10.38 -21.46
CA ASN A 269 -24.42 10.02 -20.09
C ASN A 269 -24.78 8.53 -20.02
N LEU A 270 -24.21 7.83 -19.04
CA LEU A 270 -24.52 6.42 -18.82
C LEU A 270 -25.98 6.24 -18.39
N LYS A 271 -26.55 7.23 -17.68
CA LYS A 271 -27.96 7.25 -17.25
C LYS A 271 -28.95 7.20 -18.42
N ASP A 272 -28.54 7.59 -19.62
CA ASP A 272 -29.40 7.60 -20.81
C ASP A 272 -29.35 6.26 -21.57
N THR A 273 -28.69 5.26 -21.02
CA THR A 273 -28.51 3.93 -21.64
C THR A 273 -29.15 2.81 -20.84
N ILE A 274 -29.19 1.60 -21.41
CA ILE A 274 -29.58 0.36 -20.74
C ILE A 274 -28.67 -0.05 -19.55
N LEU A 275 -27.61 0.72 -19.27
CA LEU A 275 -26.72 0.53 -18.12
C LEU A 275 -27.06 1.47 -16.94
N SER A 276 -28.10 2.30 -17.06
CA SER A 276 -28.50 3.30 -16.05
C SER A 276 -28.72 2.70 -14.66
N GLY A 277 -29.25 1.48 -14.56
CA GLY A 277 -29.49 0.76 -13.30
C GLY A 277 -28.22 0.41 -12.50
N MET A 278 -27.03 0.59 -13.08
CA MET A 278 -25.76 0.42 -12.39
C MET A 278 -25.30 1.71 -11.69
N CYS A 279 -25.97 2.85 -11.89
CA CYS A 279 -25.60 4.11 -11.23
C CYS A 279 -26.04 4.04 -9.76
N THR A 280 -25.09 4.08 -8.83
CA THR A 280 -25.39 4.21 -7.40
C THR A 280 -25.76 5.65 -7.08
N ALA A 281 -26.82 5.85 -6.29
CA ALA A 281 -27.14 7.15 -5.74
C ALA A 281 -26.08 7.56 -4.70
N ASP A 282 -25.82 8.86 -4.60
CA ASP A 282 -25.00 9.37 -3.49
C ASP A 282 -25.67 9.06 -2.13
N PRO A 283 -24.88 8.80 -1.08
CA PRO A 283 -25.41 8.62 0.26
C PRO A 283 -26.23 9.83 0.72
N VAL A 284 -27.28 9.60 1.49
CA VAL A 284 -28.07 10.67 2.11
C VAL A 284 -27.57 10.91 3.53
N CYS A 285 -27.12 12.14 3.81
CA CYS A 285 -26.72 12.54 5.15
C CYS A 285 -27.93 13.04 5.94
N ASP A 286 -28.48 12.19 6.80
CA ASP A 286 -29.58 12.59 7.69
C ASP A 286 -29.13 13.58 8.78
N GLU A 287 -30.08 14.23 9.47
CA GLU A 287 -29.75 15.21 10.52
C GLU A 287 -28.91 14.60 11.65
N LYS A 288 -29.12 13.32 11.95
CA LYS A 288 -28.36 12.59 12.97
C LYS A 288 -26.89 12.47 12.56
N THR A 289 -26.61 12.12 11.32
CA THR A 289 -25.26 11.97 10.75
C THR A 289 -24.57 13.32 10.62
N ILE A 290 -25.30 14.36 10.18
CA ILE A 290 -24.77 15.73 10.08
C ILE A 290 -24.33 16.25 11.44
N ARG A 291 -25.12 16.01 12.50
CA ARG A 291 -24.84 16.46 13.87
C ARG A 291 -23.98 15.48 14.67
N SER A 292 -23.63 14.32 14.10
CA SER A 292 -22.82 13.32 14.78
C SER A 292 -21.40 13.84 15.00
N PRO A 293 -20.82 13.68 16.21
CA PRO A 293 -19.40 13.93 16.44
C PRO A 293 -18.51 12.82 15.85
N TYR A 294 -19.11 11.73 15.36
CA TYR A 294 -18.40 10.53 14.90
C TYR A 294 -18.49 10.36 13.39
N ARG A 295 -17.38 9.89 12.82
CA ARG A 295 -17.27 9.45 11.43
C ARG A 295 -18.12 8.19 11.21
N THR A 296 -18.76 8.09 10.05
CA THR A 296 -19.23 6.80 9.54
C THR A 296 -18.04 5.86 9.33
N LEU A 297 -18.30 4.55 9.24
CA LEU A 297 -17.23 3.57 9.02
C LEU A 297 -16.78 3.50 7.56
N ASP A 298 -17.67 3.81 6.62
CA ASP A 298 -17.37 3.84 5.19
C ASP A 298 -16.86 5.21 4.70
N GLY A 299 -16.73 6.20 5.60
CA GLY A 299 -16.28 7.56 5.27
C GLY A 299 -17.32 8.43 4.57
N SER A 300 -18.54 7.93 4.33
CA SER A 300 -19.63 8.73 3.77
C SER A 300 -20.01 9.91 4.68
N CYS A 301 -20.58 10.97 4.10
CA CYS A 301 -21.01 12.15 4.85
C CYS A 301 -19.89 12.88 5.64
N ASN A 302 -18.62 12.65 5.27
CA ASN A 302 -17.56 13.58 5.64
C ASN A 302 -17.84 14.95 5.01
N ASN A 303 -17.98 14.98 3.68
CA ASN A 303 -18.46 16.15 2.97
C ASN A 303 -20.00 16.13 2.88
N ILE A 304 -20.67 17.10 3.48
CA ILE A 304 -22.15 17.15 3.51
C ILE A 304 -22.75 17.49 2.13
N GLN A 305 -22.03 18.23 1.29
CA GLN A 305 -22.52 18.63 -0.05
C GLN A 305 -22.23 17.57 -1.12
N ARG A 306 -21.23 16.71 -0.87
CA ARG A 306 -20.79 15.61 -1.74
C ARG A 306 -20.55 14.36 -0.88
N PRO A 307 -21.62 13.68 -0.43
CA PRO A 307 -21.54 12.61 0.59
C PRO A 307 -20.66 11.42 0.23
N SER A 308 -20.37 11.20 -1.06
CA SER A 308 -19.50 10.14 -1.56
C SER A 308 -18.01 10.50 -1.60
N TRP A 309 -17.63 11.77 -1.41
CA TRP A 309 -16.23 12.18 -1.40
C TRP A 309 -15.48 11.60 -0.21
N GLY A 310 -14.45 10.81 -0.51
CA GLY A 310 -13.65 10.07 0.45
C GLY A 310 -14.28 8.78 0.99
N LYS A 311 -15.45 8.37 0.49
CA LYS A 311 -16.13 7.12 0.87
C LYS A 311 -15.38 5.90 0.33
N SER A 312 -15.40 4.79 1.07
CA SER A 312 -14.96 3.48 0.60
C SER A 312 -15.76 2.97 -0.60
N LEU A 313 -15.13 2.07 -1.38
CA LEU A 313 -15.66 1.52 -2.63
C LEU A 313 -15.97 2.60 -3.68
N THR A 314 -15.12 3.63 -3.74
CA THR A 314 -15.20 4.68 -4.76
C THR A 314 -13.91 4.76 -5.57
N GLN A 315 -13.88 5.60 -6.61
CA GLN A 315 -12.71 5.76 -7.46
C GLN A 315 -11.61 6.55 -6.77
N PHE A 316 -10.36 6.28 -7.16
CA PHE A 316 -9.29 7.24 -6.97
C PHE A 316 -9.57 8.53 -7.76
N GLN A 317 -9.08 9.66 -7.24
CA GLN A 317 -8.94 10.87 -8.03
C GLN A 317 -7.75 10.76 -8.98
N ARG A 318 -7.65 11.67 -9.94
CA ARG A 318 -6.49 11.78 -10.82
C ARG A 318 -5.91 13.17 -10.81
N ALA A 319 -4.59 13.26 -10.67
CA ALA A 319 -3.87 14.52 -10.85
C ALA A 319 -3.75 14.89 -12.34
N LEU A 320 -3.64 13.89 -13.23
CA LEU A 320 -3.65 14.07 -14.68
C LEU A 320 -4.61 13.07 -15.34
N PRO A 321 -5.15 13.39 -16.53
CA PRO A 321 -5.82 12.41 -17.40
C PRO A 321 -5.09 11.07 -17.49
N SER A 322 -5.84 9.97 -17.50
CA SER A 322 -5.28 8.63 -17.73
C SER A 322 -4.68 8.51 -19.12
N ALA A 323 -3.50 7.90 -19.23
CA ALA A 323 -2.79 7.65 -20.47
C ALA A 323 -2.89 6.18 -20.90
N TYR A 324 -4.05 5.76 -21.41
CA TYR A 324 -4.25 4.45 -22.02
C TYR A 324 -3.97 4.48 -23.53
N ALA A 325 -3.41 3.40 -24.08
CA ALA A 325 -3.07 3.34 -25.51
C ALA A 325 -4.29 3.40 -26.44
N ASP A 326 -5.44 2.91 -25.98
CA ASP A 326 -6.74 3.02 -26.65
C ASP A 326 -7.60 4.16 -26.11
N GLY A 327 -7.09 4.96 -25.18
CA GLY A 327 -7.84 5.98 -24.44
C GLY A 327 -8.86 5.43 -23.44
N VAL A 328 -8.99 4.11 -23.29
CA VAL A 328 -10.02 3.47 -22.45
C VAL A 328 -9.40 2.65 -21.32
N ARG A 329 -8.63 1.61 -21.64
CA ARG A 329 -8.15 0.64 -20.63
C ARG A 329 -6.88 -0.10 -21.06
N THR A 330 -6.49 -0.08 -22.33
CA THR A 330 -5.29 -0.78 -22.79
C THR A 330 -4.04 -0.08 -22.25
N PRO A 331 -3.13 -0.79 -21.54
CA PRO A 331 -1.93 -0.18 -20.95
C PRO A 331 -1.15 0.69 -21.94
N ARG A 332 -0.51 1.73 -21.41
CA ARG A 332 0.21 2.74 -22.20
C ARG A 332 1.28 2.12 -23.11
N ARG A 333 1.42 2.70 -24.30
CA ARG A 333 2.48 2.40 -25.29
C ARG A 333 3.56 3.50 -25.29
N ALA A 334 4.71 3.19 -25.88
CA ALA A 334 5.75 4.17 -26.12
C ALA A 334 5.27 5.25 -27.11
N LYS A 335 5.88 6.43 -27.07
CA LYS A 335 5.48 7.59 -27.87
C LYS A 335 5.55 7.36 -29.38
N ASN A 336 6.43 6.47 -29.83
CA ASN A 336 6.53 6.05 -31.24
C ASN A 336 5.45 5.03 -31.67
N GLY A 337 4.54 4.65 -30.76
CA GLY A 337 3.50 3.63 -30.99
C GLY A 337 3.93 2.20 -30.65
N GLY A 338 5.21 1.97 -30.33
CA GLY A 338 5.76 0.69 -29.90
C GLY A 338 5.37 0.30 -28.48
N GLU A 339 5.85 -0.86 -28.02
CA GLU A 339 5.70 -1.27 -26.62
C GLU A 339 6.69 -0.50 -25.73
N LEU A 340 6.30 -0.25 -24.49
CA LEU A 340 7.25 0.18 -23.45
C LEU A 340 8.19 -0.98 -23.09
N PRO A 341 9.41 -0.72 -22.59
CA PRO A 341 10.32 -1.76 -22.16
C PRO A 341 9.67 -2.67 -21.09
N SER A 342 10.05 -3.94 -21.06
CA SER A 342 9.58 -4.88 -20.04
C SER A 342 9.83 -4.32 -18.64
N ALA A 343 8.81 -4.37 -17.78
CA ALA A 343 8.92 -3.92 -16.39
C ALA A 343 10.06 -4.65 -15.65
N ARG A 344 10.27 -5.94 -15.96
CA ARG A 344 11.37 -6.75 -15.41
C ARG A 344 12.73 -6.29 -15.88
N LEU A 345 12.87 -5.95 -17.17
CA LEU A 345 14.12 -5.41 -17.69
C LEU A 345 14.45 -4.07 -17.03
N VAL A 346 13.46 -3.18 -16.86
CA VAL A 346 13.68 -1.90 -16.18
C VAL A 346 14.10 -2.14 -14.73
N SER A 347 13.42 -3.04 -14.02
CA SER A 347 13.77 -3.42 -12.65
C SER A 347 15.21 -3.94 -12.55
N THR A 348 15.58 -4.99 -13.28
CA THR A 348 16.91 -5.60 -13.19
C THR A 348 18.04 -4.68 -13.65
N THR A 349 17.74 -3.70 -14.50
CA THR A 349 18.75 -2.74 -14.99
C THR A 349 18.93 -1.57 -14.01
N VAL A 350 17.84 -1.06 -13.43
CA VAL A 350 17.84 0.21 -12.66
C VAL A 350 17.80 -0.04 -11.15
N ALA A 351 16.98 -0.99 -10.69
CA ALA A 351 16.85 -1.37 -9.29
C ALA A 351 17.89 -2.44 -8.93
N VAL A 352 18.92 -2.05 -8.19
CA VAL A 352 20.00 -2.95 -7.76
C VAL A 352 19.91 -3.24 -6.27
N ASP A 353 20.31 -4.46 -5.88
CA ASP A 353 20.39 -4.85 -4.47
C ASP A 353 21.68 -4.30 -3.85
N ILE A 354 21.56 -3.16 -3.18
CA ILE A 354 22.63 -2.51 -2.44
C ILE A 354 22.10 -2.19 -1.04
N ASP A 355 22.83 -2.64 -0.02
CA ASP A 355 22.57 -2.27 1.37
C ASP A 355 23.07 -0.83 1.61
N SER A 356 22.12 0.10 1.67
CA SER A 356 22.30 1.55 1.85
C SER A 356 21.48 2.02 3.06
N PRO A 357 21.89 1.69 4.30
CA PRO A 357 21.13 2.08 5.50
C PRO A 357 21.16 3.60 5.72
N SER A 358 20.03 4.16 6.15
CA SER A 358 19.92 5.56 6.56
C SER A 358 20.75 5.81 7.82
N GLN A 359 21.41 6.97 7.85
CA GLN A 359 22.15 7.43 9.02
C GLN A 359 21.24 8.08 10.06
N SER A 360 20.03 8.51 9.66
CA SER A 360 19.17 9.36 10.48
C SER A 360 17.82 8.75 10.81
N ASP A 361 17.36 7.78 10.03
CA ASP A 361 15.98 7.28 10.05
C ASP A 361 15.93 5.81 10.47
N THR A 362 14.98 5.49 11.34
CA THR A 362 14.75 4.12 11.81
C THR A 362 13.79 3.39 10.87
N THR A 363 13.75 2.06 10.98
CA THR A 363 12.80 1.21 10.25
C THR A 363 11.34 1.61 10.50
N TRP A 364 11.04 2.31 11.60
CA TRP A 364 9.71 2.89 11.82
C TRP A 364 9.25 3.86 10.73
N VAL A 365 10.15 4.55 10.03
CA VAL A 365 9.76 5.43 8.91
C VAL A 365 9.06 4.63 7.81
N MET A 366 9.66 3.50 7.43
CA MET A 366 9.08 2.55 6.46
C MET A 366 7.80 1.93 7.01
N GLN A 367 7.87 1.39 8.24
CA GLN A 367 6.79 0.58 8.80
C GLN A 367 5.52 1.40 9.08
N TYR A 368 5.67 2.62 9.59
CA TYR A 368 4.53 3.52 9.82
C TYR A 368 3.95 4.01 8.51
N GLY A 369 4.79 4.26 7.48
CA GLY A 369 4.34 4.60 6.14
C GLY A 369 3.44 3.54 5.52
N GLN A 370 3.84 2.26 5.62
CA GLN A 370 3.00 1.14 5.18
C GLN A 370 1.70 1.03 6.00
N PHE A 371 1.78 1.20 7.32
CA PHE A 371 0.60 1.15 8.20
C PHE A 371 -0.45 2.19 7.79
N ILE A 372 -0.04 3.44 7.52
CA ILE A 372 -0.97 4.49 7.08
C ILE A 372 -1.39 4.35 5.61
N ASP A 373 -0.53 3.82 4.71
CA ASP A 373 -0.97 3.48 3.34
C ASP A 373 -2.18 2.54 3.38
N HIS A 374 -2.10 1.52 4.25
CA HIS A 374 -3.15 0.54 4.45
C HIS A 374 -4.40 1.11 5.12
N ASP A 375 -4.39 2.37 5.57
CA ASP A 375 -5.55 3.06 6.13
C ASP A 375 -6.43 3.72 5.07
N PHE A 376 -5.83 4.19 3.97
CA PHE A 376 -6.55 4.95 2.96
C PHE A 376 -6.38 4.45 1.51
N THR A 377 -5.52 3.46 1.25
CA THR A 377 -5.42 2.82 -0.08
C THR A 377 -5.60 1.32 -0.02
N ARG A 378 -6.44 0.80 -0.92
CA ARG A 378 -6.52 -0.62 -1.26
C ARG A 378 -7.20 -0.82 -2.60
N THR A 379 -6.44 -1.26 -3.59
CA THR A 379 -6.99 -1.56 -4.92
C THR A 379 -7.24 -3.07 -5.05
N PRO A 380 -8.47 -3.55 -5.22
CA PRO A 380 -8.71 -4.97 -5.44
C PRO A 380 -8.25 -5.42 -6.83
N GLU A 381 -8.01 -6.72 -7.00
CA GLU A 381 -7.80 -7.32 -8.32
C GLU A 381 -9.15 -7.60 -9.00
N PHE A 382 -9.21 -7.45 -10.32
CA PHE A 382 -10.41 -7.80 -11.08
C PHE A 382 -10.62 -9.32 -11.09
N LYS A 383 -11.85 -9.73 -10.76
CA LYS A 383 -12.27 -11.13 -10.77
C LYS A 383 -13.35 -11.37 -11.83
N MET A 384 -13.08 -12.35 -12.70
CA MET A 384 -14.00 -12.72 -13.79
C MET A 384 -15.20 -13.56 -13.31
N GLY A 385 -15.17 -14.10 -12.08
CA GLY A 385 -16.26 -14.89 -11.49
C GLY A 385 -15.95 -15.34 -10.05
N THR A 386 -16.93 -15.96 -9.38
CA THR A 386 -16.83 -16.39 -7.96
C THR A 386 -15.81 -17.50 -7.70
N THR A 387 -15.29 -18.11 -8.77
CA THR A 387 -14.30 -19.19 -8.74
C THR A 387 -12.92 -18.80 -9.30
N SER A 388 -12.69 -17.49 -9.53
CA SER A 388 -11.46 -16.96 -10.14
C SER A 388 -10.18 -17.28 -9.34
N LYS A 389 -9.58 -18.42 -9.69
CA LYS A 389 -8.21 -18.81 -9.34
C LYS A 389 -7.56 -19.21 -10.65
N PHE A 390 -6.98 -18.30 -11.42
CA PHE A 390 -6.41 -18.65 -12.74
C PHE A 390 -4.94 -18.27 -12.91
N GLN A 391 -4.11 -19.28 -13.13
CA GLN A 391 -2.90 -19.28 -13.97
C GLN A 391 -2.40 -20.73 -14.11
N SER A 392 -1.90 -21.14 -15.29
CA SER A 392 -1.30 -22.48 -15.47
C SER A 392 0.21 -22.45 -15.23
N GLU A 393 0.73 -23.53 -14.63
CA GLU A 393 2.15 -23.84 -14.47
C GLU A 393 2.69 -24.79 -15.56
N GLU A 394 1.85 -25.26 -16.48
CA GLU A 394 2.21 -26.36 -17.40
C GLU A 394 3.23 -26.01 -18.50
N PHE A 395 3.78 -24.79 -18.53
CA PHE A 395 4.84 -24.41 -19.46
C PHE A 395 5.95 -23.71 -18.69
N GLY A 396 7.21 -24.15 -18.89
CA GLY A 396 8.41 -23.56 -18.25
C GLY A 396 8.29 -22.05 -18.13
N GLN A 397 8.24 -21.56 -16.89
CA GLN A 397 7.68 -20.26 -16.53
C GLN A 397 8.45 -19.12 -17.23
N ARG A 398 7.82 -18.45 -18.20
CA ARG A 398 8.42 -17.35 -18.98
C ARG A 398 8.03 -15.95 -18.50
N CYS A 399 7.13 -15.84 -17.51
CA CYS A 399 6.61 -14.55 -17.05
C CYS A 399 6.20 -14.59 -15.57
N MET A 400 6.25 -13.41 -14.92
CA MET A 400 5.60 -13.18 -13.63
C MET A 400 4.14 -12.80 -13.82
N PRO A 401 3.21 -13.40 -13.08
CA PRO A 401 1.81 -13.03 -13.17
C PRO A 401 1.46 -11.71 -12.53
N LEU A 402 0.54 -11.01 -13.20
CA LEU A 402 -0.15 -9.84 -12.66
C LEU A 402 -1.59 -9.86 -13.12
N VAL A 403 -2.53 -9.79 -12.18
CA VAL A 403 -3.94 -9.55 -12.48
C VAL A 403 -4.21 -8.06 -12.43
N ARG A 404 -4.93 -7.55 -13.43
CA ARG A 404 -5.30 -6.14 -13.53
C ARG A 404 -6.19 -5.72 -12.37
N SER A 405 -6.06 -4.47 -11.97
CA SER A 405 -6.88 -3.87 -10.93
C SER A 405 -8.35 -3.86 -11.33
N ALA A 406 -9.19 -4.07 -10.33
CA ALA A 406 -10.63 -3.98 -10.42
C ALA A 406 -11.03 -2.56 -10.84
N PRO A 407 -11.70 -2.38 -12.00
CA PRO A 407 -12.28 -1.09 -12.31
C PRO A 407 -13.40 -0.74 -11.34
N ILE A 408 -13.71 0.54 -11.27
CA ILE A 408 -14.88 1.10 -10.60
C ILE A 408 -15.56 2.07 -11.56
N ARG A 409 -16.85 2.26 -11.31
CA ARG A 409 -17.69 3.25 -11.96
C ARG A 409 -17.24 4.67 -11.64
N ARG A 410 -17.43 5.58 -12.59
CA ARG A 410 -17.20 7.00 -12.34
C ARG A 410 -18.25 7.57 -11.40
N SER A 411 -17.84 8.40 -10.44
CA SER A 411 -18.74 8.98 -9.44
C SER A 411 -19.82 9.90 -10.05
N ASP A 412 -19.54 10.51 -11.20
CA ASP A 412 -20.49 11.35 -11.94
C ASP A 412 -21.49 10.55 -12.81
N CYS A 413 -21.35 9.22 -12.84
CA CYS A 413 -22.05 8.30 -13.72
C CYS A 413 -22.01 8.68 -15.21
N THR A 414 -20.87 9.21 -15.68
CA THR A 414 -20.59 9.44 -17.10
C THR A 414 -19.69 8.34 -17.67
N PHE A 415 -19.70 8.17 -19.00
CA PHE A 415 -18.72 7.30 -19.66
C PHE A 415 -17.32 7.91 -19.61
N GLY A 416 -16.29 7.06 -19.60
CA GLY A 416 -14.91 7.52 -19.69
C GLY A 416 -13.89 6.39 -19.74
N ALA A 417 -12.62 6.77 -19.59
CA ALA A 417 -11.56 5.81 -19.37
C ALA A 417 -11.76 5.02 -18.07
N SER A 418 -11.18 3.83 -18.00
CA SER A 418 -11.25 2.95 -16.85
C SER A 418 -10.64 3.59 -15.61
N GLU A 419 -11.41 3.67 -14.53
CA GLU A 419 -10.94 4.11 -13.21
C GLU A 419 -10.79 2.91 -12.28
N GLN A 420 -9.86 2.97 -11.33
CA GLN A 420 -9.62 1.89 -10.37
C GLN A 420 -10.31 2.16 -9.03
N MET A 421 -10.76 1.09 -8.39
CA MET A 421 -11.46 1.13 -7.11
C MET A 421 -10.49 1.32 -5.93
N ASN A 422 -10.86 2.16 -4.98
CA ASN A 422 -10.35 2.11 -3.62
C ASN A 422 -11.37 1.41 -2.70
N GLN A 423 -10.98 0.33 -2.04
CA GLN A 423 -11.86 -0.40 -1.11
C GLN A 423 -11.97 0.21 0.28
N LEU A 424 -11.03 1.09 0.64
CA LEU A 424 -11.01 1.72 1.95
C LEU A 424 -11.59 3.12 1.91
N THR A 425 -11.90 3.66 3.10
CA THR A 425 -12.11 5.11 3.25
C THR A 425 -10.85 5.83 2.73
N HIS A 426 -10.99 7.06 2.25
CA HIS A 426 -9.82 7.81 1.77
C HIS A 426 -9.19 8.67 2.88
N PHE A 427 -9.59 8.50 4.13
CA PHE A 427 -9.19 9.35 5.26
C PHE A 427 -8.13 8.67 6.11
N LEU A 428 -7.37 9.47 6.86
CA LEU A 428 -6.58 8.99 7.99
C LEU A 428 -7.51 8.83 9.21
N ASP A 429 -8.18 7.69 9.34
CA ASP A 429 -9.20 7.44 10.36
C ASP A 429 -9.13 6.08 11.07
N ASN A 430 -8.04 5.34 10.89
CA ASN A 430 -7.78 3.99 11.42
C ASN A 430 -8.78 2.95 10.88
N SER A 431 -9.27 3.12 9.66
CA SER A 431 -9.98 2.08 8.91
C SER A 431 -9.22 0.75 8.86
N ASN A 432 -7.88 0.78 8.89
CA ASN A 432 -7.03 -0.41 8.97
C ASN A 432 -7.14 -1.17 10.32
N VAL A 433 -7.61 -0.50 11.39
CA VAL A 433 -7.93 -1.08 12.71
C VAL A 433 -9.41 -1.43 12.79
N TYR A 434 -10.31 -0.55 12.35
CA TYR A 434 -11.74 -0.63 12.60
C TYR A 434 -12.57 -1.25 11.46
N GLY A 435 -12.02 -1.30 10.25
CA GLY A 435 -12.72 -1.66 9.02
C GLY A 435 -13.30 -0.44 8.31
N SER A 436 -13.64 -0.64 7.03
CA SER A 436 -14.26 0.38 6.16
C SER A 436 -15.77 0.16 5.93
N ASP A 437 -16.39 -0.67 6.79
CA ASP A 437 -17.81 -1.02 6.73
C ASP A 437 -18.32 -1.49 8.11
N ASP A 438 -19.65 -1.38 8.32
CA ASP A 438 -20.30 -1.77 9.57
C ASP A 438 -20.17 -3.26 9.91
N LYS A 439 -20.08 -4.14 8.92
CA LYS A 439 -20.00 -5.59 9.16
C LYS A 439 -18.65 -5.91 9.79
N THR A 440 -17.55 -5.48 9.17
CA THR A 440 -16.20 -5.67 9.68
C THR A 440 -16.04 -5.07 11.07
N ALA A 441 -16.47 -3.83 11.29
CA ALA A 441 -16.35 -3.19 12.59
C ALA A 441 -17.11 -3.94 13.70
N ARG A 442 -18.33 -4.42 13.43
CA ARG A 442 -19.09 -5.23 14.40
C ARG A 442 -18.39 -6.56 14.70
N GLU A 443 -17.80 -7.20 13.70
CA GLU A 443 -17.09 -8.47 13.89
C GLU A 443 -15.85 -8.33 14.79
N LEU A 444 -15.21 -7.16 14.80
CA LEU A 444 -14.00 -6.87 15.58
C LEU A 444 -14.29 -6.40 17.02
N ARG A 445 -15.54 -6.02 17.34
CA ARG A 445 -15.92 -5.49 18.65
C ARG A 445 -16.34 -6.58 19.63
N THR A 446 -16.11 -6.33 20.92
CA THR A 446 -16.61 -7.18 22.02
C THR A 446 -18.04 -6.83 22.44
N PHE A 447 -18.50 -5.62 22.11
CA PHE A 447 -19.72 -5.00 22.64
C PHE A 447 -19.76 -4.94 24.17
N LYS A 448 -18.59 -4.85 24.80
CA LYS A 448 -18.43 -4.66 26.24
C LYS A 448 -17.46 -3.51 26.50
N LYS A 449 -17.95 -2.45 27.15
CA LYS A 449 -17.17 -1.26 27.55
C LYS A 449 -16.38 -0.63 26.41
N GLY A 450 -16.90 -0.68 25.19
CA GLY A 450 -16.28 -0.13 23.99
C GLY A 450 -15.09 -0.94 23.45
N GLY A 451 -14.76 -2.10 24.03
CA GLY A 451 -13.53 -2.83 23.71
C GLY A 451 -13.56 -3.58 22.37
N MET A 452 -12.41 -3.70 21.74
CA MET A 452 -12.12 -4.55 20.58
C MET A 452 -11.67 -5.95 21.02
N LYS A 453 -11.99 -6.96 20.21
CA LYS A 453 -11.59 -8.34 20.44
C LYS A 453 -10.06 -8.45 20.43
N VAL A 454 -9.56 -9.49 21.08
CA VAL A 454 -8.13 -9.80 21.18
C VAL A 454 -7.95 -11.32 21.26
N THR A 455 -6.72 -11.78 21.05
CA THR A 455 -6.29 -13.12 21.44
C THR A 455 -5.53 -13.03 22.77
N PRO A 456 -6.11 -13.54 23.89
CA PRO A 456 -5.48 -13.42 25.20
C PRO A 456 -4.14 -14.15 25.29
N ARG A 457 -3.19 -13.55 26.01
CA ARG A 457 -1.88 -14.11 26.34
C ARG A 457 -1.50 -13.80 27.78
N ASN A 458 -0.56 -14.55 28.34
CA ASN A 458 -0.12 -14.38 29.73
C ASN A 458 0.56 -13.03 30.00
N GLU A 459 1.15 -12.40 28.98
CA GLU A 459 1.81 -11.09 29.08
C GLU A 459 0.87 -9.98 28.60
N LEU A 460 0.81 -9.76 27.28
CA LEU A 460 -0.02 -8.76 26.65
C LEU A 460 -0.77 -9.37 25.46
N ASP A 461 -2.01 -8.96 25.30
CA ASP A 461 -2.93 -9.46 24.28
C ASP A 461 -2.42 -9.27 22.85
N LEU A 462 -2.67 -10.24 21.98
CA LEU A 462 -2.40 -10.12 20.54
C LEU A 462 -3.66 -9.68 19.79
N LEU A 463 -3.50 -9.38 18.50
CA LEU A 463 -4.62 -9.17 17.58
C LEU A 463 -5.58 -10.38 17.60
N PRO A 464 -6.89 -10.18 17.31
CA PRO A 464 -7.83 -11.28 17.15
C PRO A 464 -7.31 -12.32 16.15
N ALA A 465 -7.50 -13.61 16.46
CA ALA A 465 -7.25 -14.68 15.50
C ALA A 465 -8.30 -14.66 14.37
N ASP A 466 -7.85 -14.89 13.13
CA ASP A 466 -8.71 -15.18 11.99
C ASP A 466 -8.99 -16.69 11.92
N GLU A 467 -10.11 -17.10 12.54
CA GLU A 467 -10.56 -18.49 12.55
C GLU A 467 -11.01 -19.01 11.17
N GLU A 468 -11.26 -18.11 10.22
CA GLU A 468 -11.72 -18.45 8.86
C GLU A 468 -10.56 -18.51 7.84
N SER A 469 -9.35 -18.13 8.26
CA SER A 469 -8.18 -18.11 7.38
C SER A 469 -7.86 -19.49 6.83
N LYS A 470 -7.74 -19.57 5.50
CA LYS A 470 -7.28 -20.76 4.78
C LYS A 470 -5.76 -20.77 4.56
N VAL A 471 -5.07 -19.74 5.06
CA VAL A 471 -3.62 -19.55 4.89
C VAL A 471 -2.93 -19.98 6.17
N SER A 472 -1.84 -20.72 6.03
CA SER A 472 -0.98 -21.08 7.16
C SER A 472 -0.07 -19.92 7.53
N CYS A 473 -0.27 -19.36 8.73
CA CYS A 473 0.60 -18.34 9.32
C CYS A 473 1.77 -18.90 10.15
N THR A 474 2.05 -20.21 10.02
CA THR A 474 3.16 -20.90 10.71
C THR A 474 4.37 -21.04 9.82
N LEU A 475 5.57 -20.95 10.40
CA LEU A 475 6.84 -21.28 9.74
C LEU A 475 6.95 -22.79 9.55
N SER A 476 7.67 -23.21 8.51
CA SER A 476 7.98 -24.63 8.30
C SER A 476 9.03 -25.08 9.33
N LYS A 477 9.05 -26.40 9.64
CA LYS A 477 10.06 -27.00 10.54
C LYS A 477 11.48 -26.73 10.09
N THR A 478 11.71 -26.69 8.78
CA THR A 478 13.03 -26.38 8.20
C THR A 478 13.50 -24.98 8.56
N VAL A 479 12.59 -24.02 8.69
CA VAL A 479 12.92 -22.62 9.01
C VAL A 479 12.94 -22.37 10.52
N SER A 480 11.95 -22.89 11.26
CA SER A 480 11.80 -22.64 12.70
C SER A 480 12.55 -23.61 13.59
N GLY A 481 12.98 -24.77 13.07
CA GLY A 481 13.58 -25.86 13.83
C GLY A 481 12.58 -26.70 14.65
N ILE A 482 11.30 -26.30 14.68
CA ILE A 482 10.24 -26.97 15.46
C ILE A 482 9.03 -27.27 14.58
N ASP A 483 8.22 -28.25 15.00
CA ASP A 483 6.97 -28.52 14.30
C ASP A 483 6.01 -27.31 14.42
N PRO A 484 5.29 -26.94 13.35
CA PRO A 484 4.36 -25.82 13.35
C PRO A 484 3.38 -25.87 14.53
N PRO A 485 3.36 -24.87 15.42
CA PRO A 485 2.45 -24.87 16.56
C PRO A 485 0.99 -24.77 16.12
N THR A 486 0.10 -25.52 16.77
CA THR A 486 -1.33 -25.58 16.39
C THR A 486 -2.15 -24.36 16.84
N ASP A 487 -1.64 -23.61 17.81
CA ASP A 487 -2.26 -22.41 18.37
C ASP A 487 -1.94 -21.13 17.59
N VAL A 488 -0.99 -21.18 16.66
CA VAL A 488 -0.63 -20.06 15.78
C VAL A 488 -1.67 -19.93 14.67
N LYS A 489 -2.30 -18.76 14.62
CA LYS A 489 -3.29 -18.37 13.62
C LYS A 489 -2.85 -17.11 12.91
N CYS A 490 -3.47 -16.82 11.77
CA CYS A 490 -3.39 -15.49 11.18
C CYS A 490 -4.22 -14.50 12.02
N PHE A 491 -3.98 -13.21 11.86
CA PHE A 491 -4.69 -12.16 12.58
C PHE A 491 -5.82 -11.53 11.77
N LYS A 492 -6.85 -11.05 12.45
CA LYS A 492 -8.01 -10.36 11.90
C LYS A 492 -8.06 -8.91 12.39
N THR A 493 -8.18 -7.96 11.46
CA THR A 493 -8.25 -6.49 11.71
C THR A 493 -9.18 -5.81 10.71
N GLY A 494 -9.30 -4.48 10.77
CA GLY A 494 -9.97 -3.69 9.73
C GLY A 494 -9.41 -3.92 8.32
N ASP A 495 -8.13 -4.29 8.22
CA ASP A 495 -7.43 -4.64 6.99
C ASP A 495 -6.87 -6.09 7.04
N THR A 496 -7.75 -7.04 7.36
CA THR A 496 -7.43 -8.45 7.66
C THR A 496 -6.51 -9.14 6.64
N SER A 497 -6.62 -8.78 5.36
CA SER A 497 -5.87 -9.48 4.32
C SER A 497 -4.39 -9.08 4.25
N ARG A 498 -4.04 -7.84 4.65
CA ARG A 498 -2.65 -7.35 4.57
C ARG A 498 -1.99 -7.20 5.94
N VAL A 499 -2.72 -7.18 7.06
CA VAL A 499 -2.08 -7.21 8.40
C VAL A 499 -1.11 -8.39 8.57
N ASN A 500 -1.39 -9.49 7.87
CA ASN A 500 -0.57 -10.69 7.86
C ASN A 500 0.56 -10.66 6.82
N GLU A 501 0.85 -9.56 6.13
CA GLU A 501 1.89 -9.56 5.09
C GLU A 501 3.25 -9.94 5.68
N HIS A 502 3.67 -9.33 6.79
CA HIS A 502 4.89 -9.67 7.52
C HIS A 502 4.79 -9.27 9.01
N PRO A 503 5.64 -9.85 9.89
CA PRO A 503 5.53 -9.66 11.34
C PRO A 503 5.54 -8.20 11.82
N ASN A 504 6.41 -7.35 11.26
CA ASN A 504 6.53 -5.96 11.70
C ASN A 504 5.22 -5.16 11.49
N LEU A 505 4.44 -5.47 10.44
CA LEU A 505 3.15 -4.83 10.20
C LEU A 505 2.12 -5.28 11.25
N ALA A 506 2.02 -6.59 11.51
CA ALA A 506 1.14 -7.12 12.55
C ALA A 506 1.48 -6.58 13.96
N VAL A 507 2.77 -6.41 14.28
CA VAL A 507 3.22 -5.77 15.53
C VAL A 507 2.72 -4.32 15.61
N THR A 508 2.79 -3.58 14.50
CA THR A 508 2.28 -2.20 14.44
C THR A 508 0.77 -2.14 14.66
N HIS A 509 0.00 -2.98 13.98
CA HIS A 509 -1.45 -3.11 14.21
C HIS A 509 -1.79 -3.48 15.66
N THR A 510 -0.97 -4.31 16.30
CA THR A 510 -1.17 -4.71 17.70
C THR A 510 -1.08 -3.50 18.64
N ILE A 511 -0.15 -2.56 18.40
CA ILE A 511 -0.02 -1.34 19.20
C ILE A 511 -1.28 -0.47 19.13
N PHE A 512 -1.83 -0.26 17.93
CA PHE A 512 -3.03 0.56 17.75
C PHE A 512 -4.29 -0.09 18.34
N LEU A 513 -4.42 -1.43 18.23
CA LEU A 513 -5.51 -2.16 18.89
C LEU A 513 -5.44 -2.03 20.42
N ARG A 514 -4.24 -2.23 20.99
CA ARG A 514 -4.03 -2.09 22.43
C ARG A 514 -4.32 -0.67 22.90
N GLU A 515 -3.91 0.34 22.12
CA GLU A 515 -4.19 1.74 22.44
C GLU A 515 -5.69 2.02 22.48
N HIS A 516 -6.46 1.51 21.51
CA HIS A 516 -7.92 1.62 21.55
C HIS A 516 -8.50 1.02 22.84
N ASN A 517 -8.10 -0.19 23.21
CA ASN A 517 -8.61 -0.86 24.42
C ASN A 517 -8.18 -0.13 25.70
N ARG A 518 -6.96 0.44 25.73
CA ARG A 518 -6.48 1.28 26.84
C ARG A 518 -7.32 2.56 26.97
N LEU A 519 -7.57 3.25 25.86
CA LEU A 519 -8.43 4.44 25.81
C LEU A 519 -9.85 4.12 26.28
N ALA A 520 -10.46 3.06 25.74
CA ALA A 520 -11.83 2.65 26.11
C ALA A 520 -11.94 2.31 27.61
N ALA A 521 -10.97 1.58 28.17
CA ALA A 521 -10.95 1.23 29.58
C ALA A 521 -10.80 2.46 30.49
N GLU A 522 -9.91 3.40 30.18
CA GLU A 522 -9.74 4.63 30.95
C GLU A 522 -10.95 5.56 30.81
N LEU A 523 -11.52 5.69 29.62
CA LEU A 523 -12.75 6.45 29.41
C LEU A 523 -13.92 5.84 30.20
N ALA A 524 -14.03 4.51 30.28
CA ALA A 524 -15.07 3.84 31.07
C ALA A 524 -14.88 4.10 32.58
N ARG A 525 -13.63 4.22 33.03
CA ARG A 525 -13.31 4.58 34.42
C ARG A 525 -13.63 6.04 34.73
N LEU A 526 -13.34 6.94 33.80
CA LEU A 526 -13.63 8.38 33.92
C LEU A 526 -15.12 8.67 33.76
N ASN A 527 -15.84 7.87 32.97
CA ASN A 527 -17.23 8.07 32.59
C ASN A 527 -18.08 6.82 32.88
N PRO A 528 -18.37 6.48 34.15
CA PRO A 528 -19.08 5.24 34.50
C PRO A 528 -20.48 5.11 33.88
N GLY A 529 -21.10 6.23 33.47
CA GLY A 529 -22.43 6.26 32.85
C GLY A 529 -22.44 6.12 31.32
N TRP A 530 -21.27 6.04 30.65
CA TRP A 530 -21.23 5.84 29.21
C TRP A 530 -21.51 4.39 28.82
N ASP A 531 -22.29 4.20 27.76
CA ASP A 531 -22.55 2.89 27.19
C ASP A 531 -21.40 2.39 26.30
N ASP A 532 -21.52 1.15 25.83
CA ASP A 532 -20.52 0.52 24.95
C ASP A 532 -20.25 1.33 23.67
N GLU A 533 -21.31 1.83 23.02
CA GLU A 533 -21.19 2.54 21.76
C GLU A 533 -20.46 3.87 21.94
N ARG A 534 -20.81 4.64 22.96
CA ARG A 534 -20.15 5.90 23.29
C ARG A 534 -18.66 5.67 23.58
N LEU A 535 -18.33 4.66 24.37
CA LEU A 535 -16.94 4.31 24.71
C LEU A 535 -16.14 3.92 23.46
N TYR A 536 -16.69 3.07 22.60
CA TYR A 536 -16.06 2.67 21.34
C TYR A 536 -15.79 3.87 20.44
N GLN A 537 -16.80 4.73 20.24
CA GLN A 537 -16.68 5.88 19.33
C GLN A 537 -15.73 6.96 19.85
N GLU A 538 -15.72 7.26 21.16
CA GLU A 538 -14.76 8.21 21.72
C GLU A 538 -13.33 7.67 21.69
N ALA A 539 -13.11 6.38 22.00
CA ALA A 539 -11.79 5.76 21.87
C ALA A 539 -11.31 5.77 20.40
N ARG A 540 -12.19 5.43 19.43
CA ARG A 540 -11.91 5.53 17.99
C ARG A 540 -11.57 6.96 17.56
N ARG A 541 -12.34 7.94 18.03
CA ARG A 541 -12.14 9.36 17.71
C ARG A 541 -10.80 9.89 18.25
N ILE A 542 -10.44 9.53 19.48
CA ILE A 542 -9.14 9.91 20.07
C ILE A 542 -7.98 9.21 19.35
N LEU A 543 -8.10 7.92 19.01
CA LEU A 543 -7.05 7.22 18.27
C LEU A 543 -6.85 7.78 16.85
N ALA A 544 -7.94 8.15 16.17
CA ALA A 544 -7.86 8.89 14.90
C ALA A 544 -7.11 10.22 15.07
N ALA A 545 -7.39 10.96 16.13
CA ALA A 545 -6.68 12.20 16.44
C ALA A 545 -5.19 11.98 16.73
N GLN A 546 -4.83 10.93 17.47
CA GLN A 546 -3.43 10.55 17.71
C GLN A 546 -2.71 10.22 16.40
N MET A 547 -3.32 9.40 15.53
CA MET A 547 -2.71 9.03 14.24
C MET A 547 -2.53 10.24 13.33
N GLN A 548 -3.55 11.09 13.20
CA GLN A 548 -3.45 12.33 12.41
C GLN A 548 -2.38 13.26 12.96
N HIS A 549 -2.34 13.46 14.28
CA HIS A 549 -1.32 14.31 14.90
C HIS A 549 0.09 13.76 14.66
N ILE A 550 0.34 12.48 14.95
CA ILE A 550 1.65 11.82 14.74
C ILE A 550 2.07 11.90 13.26
N THR A 551 1.14 11.64 12.34
CA THR A 551 1.42 11.68 10.90
C THR A 551 1.90 13.05 10.46
N PHE A 552 1.21 14.13 10.84
CA PHE A 552 1.56 15.49 10.40
C PHE A 552 2.65 16.16 11.26
N ASN A 553 2.80 15.76 12.51
CA ASN A 553 3.80 16.34 13.44
C ASN A 553 5.17 15.66 13.32
N GLU A 554 5.19 14.34 13.17
CA GLU A 554 6.42 13.54 13.30
C GLU A 554 6.83 12.89 11.98
N TRP A 555 5.91 12.19 11.30
CA TRP A 555 6.28 11.32 10.17
C TRP A 555 6.39 12.08 8.83
N LEU A 556 5.34 12.82 8.44
CA LEU A 556 5.30 13.51 7.15
C LEU A 556 6.42 14.56 6.97
N PRO A 557 6.86 15.31 7.99
CA PRO A 557 8.04 16.18 7.89
C PRO A 557 9.35 15.45 7.55
N VAL A 558 9.47 14.17 7.87
CA VAL A 558 10.62 13.34 7.45
C VAL A 558 10.52 13.04 5.95
N ILE A 559 9.31 12.78 5.45
CA ILE A 559 9.09 12.39 4.05
C ILE A 559 9.23 13.56 3.10
N ILE A 560 8.43 14.61 3.27
CA ILE A 560 8.39 15.74 2.33
C ILE A 560 9.22 16.94 2.80
N GLY A 561 9.84 16.86 3.98
CA GLY A 561 10.67 17.92 4.52
C GLY A 561 9.89 19.04 5.21
N ARG A 562 10.45 19.56 6.29
CA ARG A 562 9.81 20.58 7.14
C ARG A 562 9.55 21.91 6.41
N VAL A 563 10.39 22.27 5.44
CA VAL A 563 10.22 23.50 4.64
C VAL A 563 8.94 23.41 3.80
N LYS A 564 8.72 22.29 3.10
CA LYS A 564 7.50 22.08 2.31
C LYS A 564 6.25 21.99 3.20
N MET A 565 6.37 21.37 4.38
CA MET A 565 5.30 21.37 5.39
C MET A 565 4.88 22.78 5.82
N GLN A 566 5.85 23.69 6.01
CA GLN A 566 5.59 25.09 6.37
C GLN A 566 4.96 25.87 5.22
N GLU A 567 5.52 25.74 4.02
CA GLU A 567 5.03 26.40 2.80
C GLU A 567 3.55 26.12 2.54
N LEU A 568 3.12 24.89 2.78
CA LEU A 568 1.75 24.43 2.54
C LEU A 568 0.83 24.51 3.76
N GLY A 569 1.29 25.04 4.91
CA GLY A 569 0.48 25.11 6.13
C GLY A 569 0.06 23.73 6.69
N LEU A 570 0.89 22.70 6.47
CA LEU A 570 0.60 21.33 6.91
C LEU A 570 1.05 21.05 8.34
N LEU A 571 1.96 21.86 8.91
CA LEU A 571 2.36 21.70 10.30
C LEU A 571 1.16 21.90 11.24
N PRO A 572 0.99 21.04 12.25
CA PRO A 572 -0.01 21.24 13.29
C PRO A 572 0.16 22.56 14.04
N LEU A 573 -0.96 23.20 14.39
CA LEU A 573 -0.95 24.35 15.28
C LEU A 573 -0.44 23.94 16.67
N GLN A 574 0.32 24.83 17.31
CA GLN A 574 0.82 24.61 18.67
C GLN A 574 -0.26 24.83 19.74
N GLN A 575 -1.21 25.73 19.48
CA GLN A 575 -2.32 26.05 20.38
C GLN A 575 -3.58 26.41 19.58
N GLY A 576 -4.74 26.38 20.23
CA GLY A 576 -6.02 26.73 19.61
C GLY A 576 -6.54 25.64 18.66
N SER A 577 -7.34 26.05 17.68
CA SER A 577 -8.00 25.19 16.70
C SER A 577 -7.85 25.79 15.31
N SER A 578 -7.79 24.94 14.29
CA SER A 578 -7.69 25.33 12.89
C SER A 578 -9.07 25.62 12.29
N GLN A 579 -9.08 26.32 11.15
CA GLN A 579 -10.25 26.57 10.31
C GLN A 579 -9.99 26.05 8.88
N ASP A 580 -9.11 25.05 8.77
CA ASP A 580 -8.49 24.63 7.51
C ASP A 580 -9.45 23.82 6.62
N TYR A 581 -10.62 23.43 7.12
CA TYR A 581 -11.57 22.62 6.37
C TYR A 581 -12.19 23.39 5.19
N ASP A 582 -11.90 22.94 3.98
CA ASP A 582 -12.52 23.41 2.74
C ASP A 582 -13.50 22.36 2.21
N LYS A 583 -14.80 22.68 2.31
CA LYS A 583 -15.89 21.85 1.80
C LYS A 583 -15.88 21.67 0.27
N ASN A 584 -15.12 22.45 -0.48
CA ASN A 584 -14.99 22.31 -1.94
C ASN A 584 -13.80 21.45 -2.34
N LEU A 585 -12.93 21.08 -1.39
CA LEU A 585 -11.78 20.23 -1.64
C LEU A 585 -12.18 18.76 -1.52
N ASN A 586 -11.88 17.97 -2.55
CA ASN A 586 -12.13 16.55 -2.55
C ASN A 586 -10.96 15.79 -1.88
N PRO A 587 -11.17 15.12 -0.74
CA PRO A 587 -10.12 14.40 -0.01
C PRO A 587 -9.74 13.05 -0.63
N SER A 588 -10.49 12.54 -1.61
CA SER A 588 -10.23 11.21 -2.18
C SER A 588 -8.80 11.07 -2.71
N VAL A 589 -8.11 10.02 -2.26
CA VAL A 589 -6.75 9.65 -2.71
C VAL A 589 -6.57 9.68 -4.23
N LEU A 590 -5.45 10.26 -4.68
CA LEU A 590 -4.98 10.27 -6.06
C LEU A 590 -4.47 8.89 -6.50
N ASN A 591 -4.77 8.52 -7.73
CA ASN A 591 -4.34 7.26 -8.33
C ASN A 591 -2.82 7.22 -8.48
N GLU A 592 -2.22 8.35 -8.87
CA GLU A 592 -0.78 8.53 -9.00
C GLU A 592 -0.05 8.37 -7.66
N PHE A 593 -0.69 8.82 -6.58
CA PHE A 593 -0.19 8.66 -5.24
C PHE A 593 -0.18 7.19 -4.85
N ALA A 594 -1.30 6.47 -5.00
CA ALA A 594 -1.45 5.07 -4.62
C ALA A 594 -0.67 4.08 -5.52
N ALA A 595 -0.61 4.36 -6.83
CA ALA A 595 0.00 3.47 -7.82
C ALA A 595 1.50 3.74 -8.04
N ALA A 596 2.01 4.91 -7.64
CA ALA A 596 3.41 5.27 -7.84
C ALA A 596 4.04 5.99 -6.64
N ALA A 597 3.60 7.22 -6.31
CA ALA A 597 4.37 8.10 -5.42
C ALA A 597 4.54 7.53 -4.00
N PHE A 598 3.48 7.00 -3.40
CA PHE A 598 3.54 6.45 -2.04
C PHE A 598 4.21 5.07 -1.96
N ARG A 599 4.55 4.48 -3.11
CA ARG A 599 5.35 3.24 -3.19
C ARG A 599 6.85 3.47 -3.00
N PHE A 600 7.28 4.72 -2.78
CA PHE A 600 8.66 5.02 -2.36
C PHE A 600 9.04 4.26 -1.08
N GLY A 601 8.07 3.92 -0.21
CA GLY A 601 8.33 3.11 0.97
C GLY A 601 9.00 1.75 0.67
N HIS A 602 8.85 1.22 -0.55
CA HIS A 602 9.44 -0.06 -0.95
C HIS A 602 10.98 -0.03 -1.05
N THR A 603 11.61 1.13 -1.28
CA THR A 603 13.08 1.24 -1.25
C THR A 603 13.60 1.29 0.18
N LEU A 604 12.78 1.71 1.15
CA LEU A 604 13.15 1.79 2.57
C LEU A 604 13.20 0.41 3.28
N ILE A 605 12.77 -0.66 2.59
CA ILE A 605 12.59 -2.00 3.17
C ILE A 605 13.93 -2.65 3.47
N GLN A 606 14.07 -3.10 4.71
CA GLN A 606 15.16 -3.96 5.12
C GLN A 606 14.91 -5.41 4.71
N GLY A 607 15.89 -6.07 4.08
CA GLY A 607 15.80 -7.50 3.75
C GLY A 607 15.84 -8.42 4.97
N LYS A 608 16.38 -7.92 6.09
CA LYS A 608 16.45 -8.63 7.35
C LYS A 608 15.89 -7.79 8.48
N HIS A 609 15.10 -8.39 9.36
CA HIS A 609 14.49 -7.70 10.49
C HIS A 609 15.10 -8.15 11.81
N HIS A 610 15.48 -7.18 12.64
CA HIS A 610 16.08 -7.44 13.94
C HIS A 610 15.03 -7.63 15.03
N LEU A 611 15.25 -8.64 15.89
CA LEU A 611 14.61 -8.75 17.19
C LEU A 611 15.64 -8.34 18.25
N THR A 612 15.42 -7.18 18.85
CA THR A 612 16.38 -6.54 19.77
C THR A 612 15.85 -6.55 21.18
N ASN A 613 16.64 -7.03 22.14
CA ASN A 613 16.22 -7.09 23.54
C ASN A 613 16.26 -5.72 24.23
N GLN A 614 15.75 -5.64 25.47
CA GLN A 614 15.71 -4.40 26.26
C GLN A 614 17.09 -3.81 26.60
N ARG A 615 18.19 -4.58 26.46
CA ARG A 615 19.56 -4.08 26.64
C ARG A 615 20.14 -3.47 25.36
N GLY A 616 19.37 -3.46 24.27
CA GLY A 616 19.82 -3.00 22.96
C GLY A 616 20.67 -4.03 22.20
N THR A 617 20.71 -5.29 22.65
CA THR A 617 21.43 -6.36 21.95
C THR A 617 20.50 -7.06 20.95
N LYS A 618 20.98 -7.29 19.73
CA LYS A 618 20.27 -8.11 18.74
C LYS A 618 20.30 -9.57 19.17
N ASP A 619 19.15 -10.08 19.63
CA ASP A 619 18.99 -11.49 20.02
C ASP A 619 18.87 -12.39 18.80
N ARG A 620 18.14 -11.92 17.78
CA ARG A 620 17.83 -12.68 16.58
C ARG A 620 17.63 -11.76 15.38
N GLU A 621 17.78 -12.32 14.20
CA GLU A 621 17.51 -11.69 12.91
C GLU A 621 16.67 -12.67 12.08
N ILE A 622 15.67 -12.15 11.38
CA ILE A 622 14.81 -12.92 10.49
C ILE A 622 14.92 -12.41 9.06
N LEU A 623 14.90 -13.33 8.09
CA LEU A 623 14.97 -13.01 6.67
C LEU A 623 13.56 -12.80 6.11
N LEU A 624 13.33 -11.70 5.39
CA LEU A 624 11.99 -11.28 4.95
C LEU A 624 11.30 -12.33 4.07
N ARG A 625 11.99 -12.90 3.06
CA ARG A 625 11.38 -13.91 2.16
C ARG A 625 10.80 -15.13 2.89
N GLN A 626 11.33 -15.47 4.07
CA GLN A 626 10.88 -16.61 4.87
C GLN A 626 9.70 -16.28 5.79
N HIS A 627 9.39 -15.00 5.98
CA HIS A 627 8.44 -14.52 6.99
C HIS A 627 7.20 -13.83 6.41
N PHE A 628 7.08 -13.74 5.09
CA PHE A 628 5.84 -13.29 4.46
C PHE A 628 4.68 -14.21 4.83
N PHE A 629 3.59 -13.65 5.38
CA PHE A 629 2.45 -14.41 5.88
C PHE A 629 2.80 -15.43 6.96
N LYS A 630 3.80 -15.14 7.80
CA LYS A 630 4.22 -15.99 8.93
C LYS A 630 4.21 -15.20 10.23
N MET A 631 3.19 -15.42 11.07
CA MET A 631 3.00 -14.72 12.34
C MET A 631 3.59 -15.45 13.55
N GLN A 632 4.13 -16.65 13.36
CA GLN A 632 4.65 -17.51 14.43
C GLN A 632 5.63 -16.79 15.38
N GLU A 633 6.49 -15.92 14.87
CA GLU A 633 7.45 -15.18 15.70
C GLU A 633 6.79 -14.27 16.73
N ILE A 634 5.60 -13.73 16.45
CA ILE A 634 4.86 -12.83 17.35
C ILE A 634 4.21 -13.61 18.50
N TYR A 635 3.91 -14.89 18.29
CA TYR A 635 3.32 -15.76 19.31
C TYR A 635 4.31 -16.15 20.41
N THR A 636 5.61 -16.02 20.14
CA THR A 636 6.65 -16.30 21.13
C THR A 636 6.68 -15.17 22.19
N PRO A 637 6.57 -15.49 23.49
CA PRO A 637 6.62 -14.50 24.56
C PRO A 637 7.83 -13.57 24.47
N GLY A 638 7.63 -12.28 24.73
CA GLY A 638 8.65 -11.24 24.61
C GLY A 638 9.09 -10.85 23.18
N ASN A 639 8.83 -11.63 22.13
CA ASN A 639 9.29 -11.29 20.78
C ASN A 639 8.62 -10.05 20.20
N LEU A 640 7.34 -9.80 20.52
CA LEU A 640 6.64 -8.59 20.10
C LEU A 640 7.39 -7.33 20.55
N ASP A 641 7.81 -7.27 21.81
CA ASP A 641 8.59 -6.13 22.34
C ASP A 641 9.96 -6.04 21.66
N LYS A 642 10.57 -7.18 21.32
CA LYS A 642 11.83 -7.19 20.58
C LYS A 642 11.71 -6.65 19.16
N PHE A 643 10.58 -6.87 18.49
CA PHE A 643 10.28 -6.25 17.20
C PHE A 643 10.11 -4.74 17.35
N LEU A 644 9.38 -4.26 18.37
CA LEU A 644 9.19 -2.83 18.62
C LEU A 644 10.52 -2.11 18.85
N ILE A 645 11.42 -2.69 19.65
CA ILE A 645 12.77 -2.17 19.88
C ILE A 645 13.62 -2.26 18.60
N GLY A 646 13.50 -3.37 17.86
CA GLY A 646 14.18 -3.55 16.58
C GLY A 646 13.80 -2.46 15.57
N LEU A 647 12.50 -2.19 15.41
CA LEU A 647 11.99 -1.12 14.55
C LEU A 647 12.49 0.27 14.97
N ALA A 648 12.68 0.50 16.27
CA ALA A 648 13.17 1.76 16.85
C ALA A 648 14.69 1.92 16.83
N SER A 649 15.47 0.86 16.61
CA SER A 649 16.93 0.90 16.68
C SER A 649 17.61 0.55 15.35
N GLN A 650 16.98 -0.28 14.53
CA GLN A 650 17.47 -0.63 13.20
C GLN A 650 17.24 0.54 12.23
N PRO A 651 18.25 0.97 11.46
CA PRO A 651 18.07 1.98 10.43
C PRO A 651 17.17 1.47 9.30
N SER A 652 16.39 2.35 8.67
CA SER A 652 15.75 2.02 7.38
C SER A 652 16.80 1.94 6.27
N GLN A 653 16.44 1.45 5.08
CA GLN A 653 17.22 1.75 3.86
C GLN A 653 16.99 3.21 3.43
N ASN A 654 17.87 3.75 2.59
CA ASN A 654 17.72 5.07 1.97
C ASN A 654 16.72 5.03 0.81
N ALA A 655 16.06 6.15 0.53
CA ALA A 655 15.12 6.28 -0.57
C ALA A 655 15.87 6.51 -1.91
N GLU A 656 16.34 5.43 -2.52
CA GLU A 656 17.15 5.47 -3.74
C GLU A 656 16.63 4.43 -4.76
N ASN A 657 17.34 4.24 -5.87
CA ASN A 657 17.07 3.12 -6.79
C ASN A 657 17.62 1.78 -6.26
N TYR A 658 17.73 1.63 -4.94
CA TYR A 658 18.23 0.43 -4.29
C TYR A 658 17.09 -0.30 -3.61
N PHE A 659 16.98 -1.59 -3.92
CA PHE A 659 15.89 -2.43 -3.44
C PHE A 659 16.46 -3.79 -3.08
N THR A 660 16.15 -4.25 -1.87
CA THR A 660 16.61 -5.56 -1.41
C THR A 660 16.12 -6.69 -2.32
N GLN A 661 16.96 -7.68 -2.60
CA GLN A 661 16.57 -8.86 -3.37
C GLN A 661 15.37 -9.62 -2.78
N GLU A 662 15.13 -9.46 -1.47
CA GLU A 662 13.97 -10.05 -0.79
C GLU A 662 12.63 -9.61 -1.41
N VAL A 663 12.59 -8.43 -2.06
CA VAL A 663 11.39 -7.91 -2.73
C VAL A 663 11.52 -7.82 -4.25
N THR A 664 12.73 -7.88 -4.84
CA THR A 664 12.91 -7.84 -6.31
C THR A 664 13.11 -9.21 -6.95
N ASN A 665 13.52 -10.24 -6.19
CA ASN A 665 13.73 -11.60 -6.71
C ASN A 665 13.01 -12.67 -5.90
N HIS A 666 12.67 -12.38 -4.65
CA HIS A 666 12.18 -13.36 -3.69
C HIS A 666 10.86 -12.94 -3.03
N LEU A 667 10.13 -11.99 -3.64
CA LEU A 667 8.84 -11.56 -3.13
C LEU A 667 7.87 -12.74 -3.18
N PHE A 668 7.38 -13.16 -2.00
CA PHE A 668 6.52 -14.33 -1.86
C PHE A 668 7.09 -15.62 -2.46
N GLU A 669 8.42 -15.79 -2.37
CA GLU A 669 9.12 -16.96 -2.88
C GLU A 669 8.46 -18.27 -2.45
N GLU A 670 8.29 -19.15 -3.43
CA GLU A 670 7.85 -20.52 -3.22
C GLU A 670 8.97 -21.34 -2.56
N GLN A 671 8.62 -22.05 -1.50
CA GLN A 671 9.58 -22.87 -0.77
C GLN A 671 10.25 -23.89 -1.70
N GLY A 672 11.58 -23.80 -1.80
CA GLY A 672 12.41 -24.72 -2.59
C GLY A 672 12.52 -24.39 -4.07
N LYS A 673 11.89 -23.31 -4.56
CA LYS A 673 12.04 -22.85 -5.95
C LYS A 673 13.23 -21.92 -6.16
N GLY A 674 13.66 -21.17 -5.13
CA GLY A 674 14.81 -20.27 -5.23
C GLY A 674 14.51 -18.94 -5.94
N PHE A 675 13.25 -18.68 -6.30
CA PHE A 675 12.80 -17.43 -6.92
C PHE A 675 11.34 -17.13 -6.56
N GLY A 676 10.97 -15.85 -6.58
CA GLY A 676 9.63 -15.34 -6.37
C GLY A 676 9.26 -14.26 -7.38
N LEU A 677 8.43 -13.31 -6.96
CA LEU A 677 8.05 -12.14 -7.74
C LEU A 677 9.04 -10.98 -7.56
N ASP A 678 8.85 -9.94 -8.35
CA ASP A 678 9.59 -8.69 -8.31
C ASP A 678 8.65 -7.50 -8.08
N LEU A 679 8.75 -6.90 -6.89
CA LEU A 679 7.92 -5.77 -6.48
C LEU A 679 8.11 -4.53 -7.36
N VAL A 680 9.32 -4.24 -7.82
CA VAL A 680 9.60 -3.09 -8.69
C VAL A 680 8.95 -3.31 -10.06
N SER A 681 9.07 -4.51 -10.61
CA SER A 681 8.37 -4.89 -11.84
C SER A 681 6.85 -4.78 -11.70
N LEU A 682 6.30 -5.25 -10.57
CA LEU A 682 4.87 -5.14 -10.29
C LEU A 682 4.43 -3.68 -10.14
N ASN A 683 5.22 -2.81 -9.53
CA ASN A 683 4.92 -1.36 -9.42
C ASN A 683 4.85 -0.68 -10.79
N LEU A 684 5.86 -0.92 -11.64
CA LEU A 684 5.90 -0.40 -13.01
C LEU A 684 4.69 -0.86 -13.82
N GLN A 685 4.43 -2.16 -13.81
CA GLN A 685 3.33 -2.73 -14.58
C GLN A 685 1.96 -2.30 -14.01
N ARG A 686 1.83 -2.09 -12.70
CA ARG A 686 0.63 -1.55 -12.06
C ARG A 686 0.40 -0.08 -12.45
N GLY A 687 1.45 0.73 -12.55
CA GLY A 687 1.34 2.10 -13.08
C GLY A 687 0.78 2.12 -14.50
N ARG A 688 1.25 1.21 -15.37
CA ARG A 688 0.74 1.05 -16.74
C ARG A 688 -0.70 0.54 -16.77
N ASP A 689 -1.06 -0.40 -15.90
CA ASP A 689 -2.43 -0.90 -15.72
C ASP A 689 -3.42 0.21 -15.28
N HIS A 690 -2.97 1.11 -14.41
CA HIS A 690 -3.75 2.25 -13.91
C HIS A 690 -3.78 3.45 -14.88
N GLY A 691 -3.14 3.32 -16.04
CA GLY A 691 -3.06 4.38 -17.04
C GLY A 691 -2.34 5.61 -16.52
N ILE A 692 -1.31 5.45 -15.68
CA ILE A 692 -0.52 6.57 -15.16
C ILE A 692 0.34 7.15 -16.30
N PRO A 693 0.24 8.46 -16.60
CA PRO A 693 1.15 9.15 -17.51
C PRO A 693 2.63 8.97 -17.18
N GLY A 694 3.49 9.18 -18.18
CA GLY A 694 4.94 9.13 -18.01
C GLY A 694 5.46 10.19 -17.04
N TYR A 695 6.65 9.95 -16.50
CA TYR A 695 7.35 10.80 -15.53
C TYR A 695 7.40 12.28 -15.94
N ASN A 696 7.73 12.58 -17.21
CA ASN A 696 7.88 13.95 -17.70
C ASN A 696 6.58 14.79 -17.62
N ALA A 697 5.42 14.14 -17.72
CA ALA A 697 4.12 14.79 -17.56
C ALA A 697 3.93 15.31 -16.12
N TYR A 698 4.32 14.50 -15.13
CA TYR A 698 4.23 14.87 -13.71
C TYR A 698 5.24 15.92 -13.30
N ARG A 699 6.45 15.88 -13.85
CA ARG A 699 7.43 16.95 -13.67
C ARG A 699 6.83 18.31 -14.05
N THR A 700 6.24 18.37 -15.24
CA THR A 700 5.60 19.59 -15.76
C THR A 700 4.42 20.01 -14.89
N GLN A 701 3.57 19.06 -14.48
CA GLN A 701 2.45 19.32 -13.57
C GLN A 701 2.91 19.88 -12.21
N CYS A 702 4.08 19.44 -11.74
CA CYS A 702 4.70 19.89 -10.49
C CYS A 702 5.56 21.16 -10.66
N GLY A 703 5.47 21.84 -11.81
CA GLY A 703 6.17 23.11 -12.06
C GLY A 703 7.65 22.97 -12.41
N LEU A 704 8.15 21.76 -12.69
CA LEU A 704 9.51 21.54 -13.18
C LEU A 704 9.57 21.74 -14.71
N PRO A 705 10.72 22.17 -15.26
CA PRO A 705 10.87 22.32 -16.70
C PRO A 705 10.67 21.00 -17.45
N PRO A 706 9.91 20.97 -18.57
CA PRO A 706 9.77 19.77 -19.39
C PRO A 706 11.13 19.37 -19.97
N ALA A 707 11.44 18.07 -19.96
CA ALA A 707 12.62 17.55 -20.64
C ALA A 707 12.28 17.20 -22.09
N GLY A 708 13.14 17.57 -23.04
CA GLY A 708 13.07 17.12 -24.44
C GLY A 708 13.98 15.92 -24.71
N GLN A 709 15.06 15.79 -23.95
CA GLN A 709 16.06 14.73 -24.08
C GLN A 709 16.60 14.29 -22.71
N PHE A 710 17.25 13.13 -22.63
CA PHE A 710 17.72 12.56 -21.36
C PHE A 710 18.70 13.47 -20.61
N SER A 711 19.56 14.23 -21.31
CA SER A 711 20.52 15.14 -20.68
C SER A 711 19.87 16.34 -19.97
N ASP A 712 18.64 16.71 -20.31
CA ASP A 712 17.89 17.76 -19.61
C ASP A 712 17.56 17.37 -18.15
N LEU A 713 17.68 16.07 -17.83
CA LEU A 713 17.43 15.51 -16.50
C LEU A 713 18.68 15.47 -15.61
N LEU A 714 19.86 15.85 -16.09
CA LEU A 714 21.14 15.74 -15.35
C LEU A 714 21.16 16.49 -13.99
N ASN A 715 20.36 17.54 -13.88
CA ASN A 715 20.22 18.30 -12.62
C ASN A 715 19.48 17.52 -11.54
N LEU A 716 18.61 16.58 -11.93
CA LEU A 716 17.77 15.80 -11.02
C LEU A 716 18.19 14.34 -10.93
N ILE A 717 18.73 13.74 -11.98
CA ILE A 717 19.03 12.31 -12.04
C ILE A 717 20.52 12.12 -12.32
N SER A 718 21.13 11.12 -11.69
CA SER A 718 22.56 10.84 -11.88
C SER A 718 22.86 10.39 -13.32
N PRO A 719 24.04 10.72 -13.87
CA PRO A 719 24.43 10.30 -15.22
C PRO A 719 24.33 8.79 -15.44
N ALA A 720 24.74 8.00 -14.44
CA ALA A 720 24.71 6.54 -14.51
C ALA A 720 23.29 5.95 -14.68
N ILE A 721 22.27 6.60 -14.09
CA ILE A 721 20.87 6.19 -14.26
C ILE A 721 20.33 6.69 -15.60
N LEU A 722 20.69 7.90 -16.03
CA LEU A 722 20.29 8.43 -17.34
C LEU A 722 20.83 7.60 -18.49
N ASP A 723 22.07 7.11 -18.39
CA ASP A 723 22.67 6.20 -19.38
C ASP A 723 21.87 4.88 -19.48
N LYS A 724 21.33 4.40 -18.36
CA LYS A 724 20.44 3.23 -18.35
C LYS A 724 19.09 3.56 -18.95
N PHE A 725 18.49 4.69 -18.60
CA PHE A 725 17.21 5.12 -19.19
C PHE A 725 17.31 5.33 -20.70
N ALA A 726 18.39 5.92 -21.21
CA ALA A 726 18.62 6.11 -22.63
C ALA A 726 18.77 4.79 -23.41
N LYS A 727 19.15 3.69 -22.74
CA LYS A 727 19.21 2.35 -23.33
C LYS A 727 17.86 1.61 -23.28
N LEU A 728 17.01 1.97 -22.31
CA LEU A 728 15.73 1.28 -22.05
C LEU A 728 14.54 1.95 -22.73
N TYR A 729 14.49 3.27 -22.73
CA TYR A 729 13.37 4.08 -23.20
C TYR A 729 13.78 4.87 -24.45
N ASP A 730 12.84 5.02 -25.38
CA ASP A 730 13.10 5.76 -26.62
C ASP A 730 13.16 7.27 -26.39
N THR A 731 12.30 7.78 -25.51
CA THR A 731 12.24 9.19 -25.15
C THR A 731 12.02 9.38 -23.64
N VAL A 732 12.29 10.58 -23.15
CA VAL A 732 12.02 10.94 -21.73
C VAL A 732 10.54 10.87 -21.35
N ASP A 733 9.63 10.95 -22.33
CA ASP A 733 8.18 10.81 -22.11
C ASP A 733 7.76 9.35 -21.89
N ASP A 734 8.62 8.39 -22.24
CA ASP A 734 8.35 6.97 -22.09
C ASP A 734 8.67 6.44 -20.69
N ILE A 735 9.48 7.17 -19.91
CA ILE A 735 9.87 6.79 -18.54
C ILE A 735 8.63 6.66 -17.66
N ASP A 736 8.44 5.50 -17.03
CA ASP A 736 7.35 5.28 -16.08
C ASP A 736 7.52 6.16 -14.84
N LEU A 737 6.41 6.74 -14.33
CA LEU A 737 6.45 7.67 -13.19
C LEU A 737 7.21 7.11 -11.98
N PHE A 738 6.97 5.84 -11.61
CA PHE A 738 7.55 5.23 -10.41
C PHE A 738 9.08 5.30 -10.42
N ILE A 739 9.71 4.72 -11.45
CA ILE A 739 11.18 4.64 -11.51
C ILE A 739 11.81 5.99 -11.88
N GLY A 740 11.13 6.81 -12.69
CA GLY A 740 11.61 8.13 -13.06
C GLY A 740 11.75 9.06 -11.87
N ALA A 741 10.70 9.18 -11.06
CA ALA A 741 10.71 10.05 -9.88
C ALA A 741 11.51 9.44 -8.70
N MET A 742 11.61 8.10 -8.59
CA MET A 742 12.53 7.46 -7.64
C MET A 742 14.00 7.75 -7.93
N SER A 743 14.32 8.01 -9.20
CA SER A 743 15.69 8.31 -9.64
C SER A 743 16.10 9.76 -9.42
N GLU A 744 15.19 10.61 -8.96
CA GLU A 744 15.50 12.00 -8.63
C GLU A 744 16.36 12.09 -7.37
N ARG A 745 17.28 13.06 -7.37
CA ARG A 745 17.98 13.50 -6.16
C ARG A 745 16.94 13.99 -5.15
N LEU A 746 17.14 13.61 -3.90
CA LEU A 746 16.26 13.98 -2.79
C LEU A 746 16.13 15.50 -2.69
N ALA A 747 14.90 15.97 -2.46
CA ALA A 747 14.67 17.37 -2.15
C ALA A 747 15.29 17.73 -0.78
N PRO A 748 15.74 18.97 -0.57
CA PRO A 748 16.41 19.36 0.67
C PRO A 748 15.60 19.03 1.94
N GLY A 749 16.17 18.18 2.80
CA GLY A 749 15.54 17.76 4.05
C GLY A 749 14.35 16.81 3.91
N ALA A 750 14.13 16.23 2.73
CA ALA A 750 13.08 15.27 2.41
C ALA A 750 13.68 13.90 2.07
N LEU A 751 12.86 12.84 2.15
CA LEU A 751 13.21 11.49 1.70
C LEU A 751 12.78 11.20 0.26
N VAL A 752 12.26 12.19 -0.47
CA VAL A 752 11.83 12.01 -1.86
C VAL A 752 12.30 13.16 -2.73
N GLY A 753 12.44 12.91 -4.03
CA GLY A 753 12.72 13.93 -5.03
C GLY A 753 11.54 14.89 -5.26
N PRO A 754 11.76 16.01 -5.98
CA PRO A 754 10.77 17.06 -6.18
C PRO A 754 9.42 16.60 -6.74
N THR A 755 9.40 15.66 -7.68
CA THR A 755 8.16 15.18 -8.31
C THR A 755 7.31 14.39 -7.32
N PHE A 756 7.92 13.48 -6.56
CA PHE A 756 7.21 12.75 -5.49
C PHE A 756 6.89 13.64 -4.30
N GLN A 757 7.74 14.59 -3.94
CA GLN A 757 7.45 15.59 -2.91
C GLN A 757 6.16 16.36 -3.25
N CYS A 758 6.00 16.79 -4.50
CA CYS A 758 4.81 17.47 -5.00
C CYS A 758 3.54 16.60 -4.89
N ILE A 759 3.56 15.37 -5.43
CA ILE A 759 2.38 14.48 -5.43
C ILE A 759 1.99 14.08 -4.00
N ILE A 760 2.96 13.72 -3.16
CA ILE A 760 2.71 13.35 -1.76
C ILE A 760 2.17 14.56 -0.98
N ALA A 761 2.77 15.73 -1.14
CA ALA A 761 2.32 16.93 -0.44
C ALA A 761 0.90 17.36 -0.84
N ASP A 762 0.54 17.30 -2.13
CA ASP A 762 -0.81 17.55 -2.61
C ASP A 762 -1.83 16.57 -1.99
N GLN A 763 -1.48 15.28 -1.91
CA GLN A 763 -2.35 14.31 -1.27
C GLN A 763 -2.55 14.59 0.22
N PHE A 764 -1.49 14.83 0.99
CA PHE A 764 -1.62 15.09 2.43
C PHE A 764 -2.31 16.43 2.73
N LEU A 765 -2.17 17.44 1.85
CA LEU A 765 -2.96 18.66 1.93
C LEU A 765 -4.46 18.34 1.80
N LYS A 766 -4.85 17.53 0.81
CA LYS A 766 -6.25 17.09 0.63
C LYS A 766 -6.76 16.28 1.82
N LEU A 767 -5.94 15.41 2.41
CA LEU A 767 -6.31 14.64 3.61
C LEU A 767 -6.53 15.52 4.84
N LYS A 768 -5.82 16.65 4.96
CA LYS A 768 -5.99 17.61 6.06
C LYS A 768 -7.19 18.53 5.82
N TRP A 769 -7.18 19.24 4.69
CA TRP A 769 -8.12 20.33 4.42
C TRP A 769 -9.47 19.84 3.89
N GLY A 770 -9.53 18.64 3.29
CA GLY A 770 -10.77 18.04 2.81
C GLY A 770 -11.51 17.19 3.84
N ASP A 771 -11.00 17.08 5.07
CA ASP A 771 -11.55 16.21 6.11
C ASP A 771 -12.28 17.02 7.21
N ARG A 772 -13.61 16.96 7.24
CA ARG A 772 -14.47 17.65 8.23
C ARG A 772 -14.21 17.20 9.68
N PHE A 773 -13.53 16.08 9.86
CA PHE A 773 -13.25 15.49 11.15
C PHE A 773 -11.74 15.52 11.49
N PHE A 774 -10.92 16.27 10.73
CA PHE A 774 -9.51 16.46 11.07
C PHE A 774 -9.37 17.03 12.48
N TYR A 775 -8.43 16.48 13.26
CA TYR A 775 -8.52 16.52 14.71
C TYR A 775 -8.50 17.92 15.32
N ASP A 776 -7.82 18.90 14.70
CA ASP A 776 -7.64 20.24 15.29
C ASP A 776 -8.67 21.28 14.83
N LEU A 777 -9.68 20.88 14.06
CA LEU A 777 -10.71 21.79 13.53
C LEU A 777 -11.61 22.37 14.63
N ALA A 778 -11.96 23.64 14.49
CA ALA A 778 -13.02 24.31 15.27
C ALA A 778 -14.37 24.30 14.54
N GLY A 779 -15.45 24.51 15.32
CA GLY A 779 -16.79 24.75 14.78
C GLY A 779 -17.48 23.52 14.15
N GLN A 780 -16.89 22.33 14.27
CA GLN A 780 -17.50 21.08 13.81
C GLN A 780 -18.13 20.33 14.99
N PRO A 781 -19.17 19.49 14.75
CA PRO A 781 -19.71 18.61 15.80
C PRO A 781 -18.65 17.69 16.42
N SER A 782 -17.61 17.36 15.65
CA SER A 782 -16.46 16.53 16.03
C SER A 782 -15.29 17.32 16.62
N SER A 783 -15.40 18.64 16.81
CA SER A 783 -14.33 19.46 17.39
C SER A 783 -14.04 19.04 18.84
N PHE A 784 -12.76 18.89 19.17
CA PHE A 784 -12.32 18.71 20.54
C PHE A 784 -12.30 20.05 21.29
N THR A 785 -12.43 20.02 22.61
CA THR A 785 -12.23 21.22 23.44
C THR A 785 -10.76 21.65 23.43
N LYS A 786 -10.47 22.89 23.85
CA LYS A 786 -9.10 23.40 23.96
C LYS A 786 -8.20 22.50 24.83
N ASP A 787 -8.73 22.00 25.94
CA ASP A 787 -7.97 21.14 26.87
C ASP A 787 -7.75 19.75 26.27
N GLN A 788 -8.75 19.18 25.61
CA GLN A 788 -8.61 17.93 24.88
C GLN A 788 -7.56 18.04 23.76
N LEU A 789 -7.57 19.12 22.98
CA LEU A 789 -6.56 19.36 21.93
C LEU A 789 -5.15 19.54 22.51
N THR A 790 -5.04 20.18 23.67
CA THR A 790 -3.76 20.36 24.36
C THR A 790 -3.16 19.01 24.74
N GLU A 791 -3.98 18.06 25.17
CA GLU A 791 -3.53 16.70 25.50
C GLU A 791 -3.27 15.84 24.25
N ILE A 792 -4.08 15.95 23.20
CA ILE A 792 -3.84 15.23 21.92
C ILE A 792 -2.50 15.64 21.30
N ARG A 793 -2.14 16.93 21.37
CA ARG A 793 -0.85 17.46 20.85
C ARG A 793 0.39 16.94 21.59
N ARG A 794 0.22 16.20 22.68
CA ARG A 794 1.32 15.51 23.36
C ARG A 794 1.52 14.08 22.85
N ALA A 795 0.59 13.56 22.04
CA ALA A 795 0.71 12.21 21.50
C ALA A 795 1.95 12.12 20.60
N SER A 796 2.78 11.11 20.85
CA SER A 796 3.91 10.74 20.01
C SER A 796 3.87 9.27 19.71
N PHE A 797 4.49 8.85 18.61
CA PHE A 797 4.53 7.43 18.31
C PHE A 797 5.35 6.64 19.35
N ALA A 798 6.39 7.27 19.90
CA ALA A 798 7.15 6.73 21.04
C ALA A 798 6.25 6.46 22.25
N ARG A 799 5.33 7.38 22.57
CA ARG A 799 4.38 7.21 23.68
C ARG A 799 3.43 6.04 23.45
N LEU A 800 2.87 5.92 22.24
CA LEU A 800 1.99 4.80 21.88
C LEU A 800 2.71 3.46 22.06
N VAL A 801 3.95 3.34 21.62
CA VAL A 801 4.77 2.13 21.82
C VAL A 801 5.00 1.87 23.32
N CYS A 802 5.38 2.88 24.10
CA CYS A 802 5.64 2.74 25.54
C CYS A 802 4.37 2.38 26.35
N ASP A 803 3.18 2.85 25.96
CA ASP A 803 1.92 2.53 26.68
C ASP A 803 1.37 1.14 26.37
N ASN A 804 1.80 0.54 25.26
CA ASN A 804 1.20 -0.67 24.70
C ASN A 804 2.21 -1.83 24.55
N SER A 805 3.36 -1.75 25.24
CA SER A 805 4.42 -2.76 25.28
C SER A 805 4.95 -2.93 26.71
N ASN A 806 5.75 -3.98 26.97
CA ASN A 806 6.48 -4.06 28.25
C ASN A 806 7.84 -3.32 28.21
N GLY A 807 8.15 -2.65 27.09
CA GLY A 807 9.35 -1.84 26.94
C GLY A 807 9.32 -0.64 27.88
N LYS A 808 10.40 -0.45 28.66
CA LYS A 808 10.50 0.65 29.63
C LYS A 808 11.29 1.86 29.12
N SER A 809 11.82 1.78 27.91
CA SER A 809 12.65 2.83 27.34
C SER A 809 12.42 2.99 25.84
N SER A 810 12.48 4.23 25.36
CA SER A 810 12.41 4.60 23.95
C SER A 810 13.08 5.97 23.75
N GLN A 811 13.48 6.29 22.53
CA GLN A 811 13.87 7.65 22.16
C GLN A 811 12.63 8.50 21.84
N PRO A 812 12.60 9.80 22.19
CA PRO A 812 11.44 10.66 21.94
C PRO A 812 11.05 10.76 20.46
N LEU A 813 12.03 10.93 19.57
CA LEU A 813 11.82 10.98 18.12
C LEU A 813 12.05 9.58 17.55
N ILE A 814 11.05 8.70 17.67
CA ILE A 814 11.21 7.27 17.37
C ILE A 814 11.47 6.96 15.88
N PHE A 815 11.04 7.85 14.98
CA PHE A 815 11.38 7.79 13.55
C PHE A 815 12.83 8.14 13.24
N LYS A 816 13.54 8.74 14.19
CA LYS A 816 14.96 9.10 14.08
C LYS A 816 15.83 8.15 14.88
N THR A 817 17.03 7.89 14.38
CA THR A 817 17.99 7.01 15.04
C THR A 817 18.36 7.54 16.43
N PRO A 818 18.60 6.65 17.41
CA PRO A 818 19.13 7.06 18.70
C PRO A 818 20.46 7.81 18.56
N SER A 819 20.61 8.93 19.27
CA SER A 819 21.83 9.75 19.25
C SER A 819 21.98 10.55 20.54
N HIS A 820 23.06 11.34 20.66
CA HIS A 820 23.23 12.25 21.81
C HIS A 820 22.09 13.27 21.96
N VAL A 821 21.45 13.68 20.85
CA VAL A 821 20.33 14.65 20.84
C VAL A 821 18.95 13.98 20.78
N ASN A 822 18.91 12.66 20.57
CA ASN A 822 17.72 11.82 20.62
C ASN A 822 18.02 10.55 21.44
N PRO A 823 18.36 10.68 22.74
CA PRO A 823 18.80 9.56 23.54
C PRO A 823 17.65 8.61 23.85
N ILE A 824 17.97 7.34 24.11
CA ILE A 824 17.02 6.39 24.67
C ILE A 824 16.78 6.78 26.13
N LEU A 825 15.53 7.09 26.46
CA LEU A 825 15.10 7.54 27.78
C LEU A 825 14.11 6.54 28.37
N ASN A 826 13.94 6.58 29.69
CA ASN A 826 12.84 5.89 30.35
C ASN A 826 11.50 6.43 29.81
N CYS A 827 10.53 5.54 29.56
CA CYS A 827 9.21 5.91 29.08
C CYS A 827 8.46 6.86 30.04
N ASP A 828 8.82 6.97 31.32
CA ASP A 828 8.25 7.94 32.27
C ASP A 828 8.92 9.33 32.19
N SER A 829 9.90 9.51 31.31
CA SER A 829 10.53 10.81 31.07
C SER A 829 9.52 11.86 30.57
N GLY A 830 9.68 13.10 31.02
CA GLY A 830 8.90 14.24 30.52
C GLY A 830 9.04 14.50 29.02
N SER A 831 10.09 13.97 28.38
CA SER A 831 10.28 14.03 26.93
C SER A 831 9.39 13.05 26.14
N ILE A 832 8.75 12.08 26.81
CA ILE A 832 7.79 11.12 26.22
C ILE A 832 6.45 11.25 26.97
N PRO A 833 5.78 12.41 26.85
CA PRO A 833 4.66 12.77 27.70
C PRO A 833 3.48 11.82 27.53
N ARG A 834 2.79 11.53 28.64
CA ARG A 834 1.53 10.77 28.64
C ARG A 834 0.37 11.67 28.28
N LEU A 835 -0.55 11.14 27.47
CA LEU A 835 -1.82 11.79 27.19
C LEU A 835 -2.69 11.72 28.45
N ASN A 836 -3.06 12.87 29.00
CA ASN A 836 -3.96 12.93 30.15
C ASN A 836 -5.42 12.89 29.65
N LEU A 837 -6.16 11.84 30.01
CA LEU A 837 -7.56 11.67 29.60
C LEU A 837 -8.56 12.45 30.45
N ARG A 838 -8.14 13.14 31.53
CA ARG A 838 -9.07 13.89 32.39
C ARG A 838 -9.99 14.87 31.63
N PRO A 839 -9.52 15.64 30.62
CA PRO A 839 -10.38 16.53 29.83
C PRO A 839 -11.44 15.81 28.97
N PHE A 840 -11.35 14.47 28.83
CA PHE A 840 -12.32 13.62 28.15
C PHE A 840 -13.30 12.95 29.12
N GLY A 841 -13.06 13.12 30.43
CA GLY A 841 -14.10 12.92 31.42
C GLY A 841 -15.23 13.90 31.16
N VAL A 842 -16.44 13.40 31.26
CA VAL A 842 -17.53 14.15 31.85
C VAL A 842 -17.07 14.36 33.29
N GLU A 843 -16.22 15.36 33.52
CA GLU A 843 -16.51 16.22 34.66
C GLU A 843 -18.00 16.45 34.54
N ASP A 844 -18.77 15.86 35.45
CA ASP A 844 -19.59 16.62 36.38
C ASP A 844 -19.46 18.14 36.14
N ARG A 845 -19.80 18.58 34.92
CA ARG A 845 -20.17 19.94 34.54
C ARG A 845 -21.57 20.11 35.10
N TRP A 846 -21.65 19.93 36.41
CA TRP A 846 -22.57 20.68 37.20
C TRP A 846 -22.29 22.15 36.83
N PRO A 847 -23.34 22.92 36.51
CA PRO A 847 -23.19 24.31 36.13
C PRO A 847 -22.20 25.03 37.07
N GLU A 848 -21.45 26.00 36.55
CA GLU A 848 -20.73 26.92 37.42
C GLU A 848 -21.67 27.37 38.54
N TYR A 849 -21.23 27.24 39.80
CA TYR A 849 -22.05 27.64 40.93
C TYR A 849 -22.44 29.11 40.76
N ASN A 850 -23.74 29.38 40.84
CA ASN A 850 -24.22 30.75 40.96
C ASN A 850 -23.68 31.34 42.26
N THR A 851 -23.33 32.63 42.24
CA THR A 851 -22.85 33.34 43.43
C THR A 851 -23.96 34.22 43.96
N GLY A 852 -24.44 33.91 45.16
CA GLY A 852 -25.42 34.72 45.89
C GLY A 852 -24.76 35.69 46.88
N ASP A 853 -25.60 36.42 47.61
CA ASP A 853 -25.17 37.37 48.64
C ASP A 853 -24.24 36.73 49.67
N GLY A 854 -23.14 37.42 50.02
CA GLY A 854 -22.15 36.91 50.97
C GLY A 854 -21.20 35.86 50.40
N GLY A 855 -21.14 35.70 49.07
CA GLY A 855 -20.20 34.79 48.40
C GLY A 855 -20.67 33.33 48.30
N VAL A 856 -21.91 33.05 48.76
CA VAL A 856 -22.52 31.72 48.75
C VAL A 856 -22.54 31.15 47.34
N LYS A 857 -22.02 29.93 47.19
CA LYS A 857 -22.02 29.19 45.92
C LYS A 857 -23.19 28.22 45.92
N TRP A 858 -24.08 28.29 44.93
CA TRP A 858 -25.27 27.45 44.87
C TRP A 858 -25.62 26.96 43.46
N LEU A 859 -26.41 25.88 43.39
CA LEU A 859 -26.77 25.19 42.16
C LEU A 859 -28.22 24.68 42.22
N GLN A 860 -28.92 24.64 41.08
CA GLN A 860 -30.23 24.00 40.97
C GLN A 860 -30.12 22.49 40.76
N ASN A 861 -31.20 21.79 41.09
CA ASN A 861 -31.42 20.36 40.96
C ASN A 861 -30.42 19.47 41.71
N CYS A 862 -30.03 19.89 42.92
CA CYS A 862 -29.07 19.15 43.75
C CYS A 862 -29.41 19.14 45.23
N ASP A 863 -28.78 18.22 45.94
CA ASP A 863 -28.86 18.01 47.38
C ASP A 863 -27.49 17.66 47.96
N PHE A 864 -27.28 17.97 49.24
CA PHE A 864 -26.26 17.35 50.09
C PHE A 864 -26.97 16.41 51.08
N PRO A 865 -27.07 15.10 50.81
CA PRO A 865 -27.83 14.19 51.66
C PRO A 865 -27.33 14.17 53.11
N GLY A 866 -28.26 14.23 54.07
CA GLY A 866 -27.90 14.19 55.50
C GLY A 866 -27.17 15.43 56.00
N TYR A 867 -26.44 15.29 57.12
CA TYR A 867 -25.73 16.38 57.82
C TYR A 867 -26.60 17.57 58.20
N ASP A 868 -27.91 17.36 58.36
CA ASP A 868 -28.87 18.41 58.70
C ASP A 868 -28.66 18.91 60.14
N LEU A 869 -28.26 20.17 60.28
CA LEU A 869 -28.25 20.90 61.54
C LEU A 869 -29.67 21.28 61.95
N SER A 870 -30.45 21.77 60.99
CA SER A 870 -31.83 22.16 61.21
C SER A 870 -32.62 22.25 59.90
N ARG A 871 -33.95 22.23 60.02
CA ARG A 871 -34.88 22.50 58.91
C ARG A 871 -35.76 23.70 59.22
N LYS A 872 -35.99 24.56 58.23
CA LYS A 872 -36.77 25.79 58.33
C LYS A 872 -37.67 25.93 57.09
N THR A 873 -38.91 26.36 57.27
CA THR A 873 -39.81 26.68 56.15
C THR A 873 -39.69 28.16 55.85
N ILE A 874 -39.00 28.50 54.76
CA ILE A 874 -38.65 29.87 54.37
C ILE A 874 -38.50 29.99 52.84
N PRO A 875 -38.55 31.19 52.25
CA PRO A 875 -38.23 31.38 50.83
C PRO A 875 -36.77 30.98 50.51
N GLY A 876 -36.55 30.37 49.34
CA GLY A 876 -35.23 29.84 48.95
C GLY A 876 -34.09 30.85 48.97
N GLU A 877 -34.37 32.10 48.63
CA GLU A 877 -33.39 33.21 48.65
C GLU A 877 -32.83 33.49 50.05
N GLN A 878 -33.58 33.15 51.11
CA GLN A 878 -33.15 33.34 52.50
C GLN A 878 -32.35 32.16 53.06
N CYS A 879 -32.33 31.02 52.36
CA CYS A 879 -31.73 29.79 52.88
C CYS A 879 -30.21 29.91 53.02
N GLY A 880 -29.53 30.50 52.02
CA GLY A 880 -28.10 30.78 52.10
C GLY A 880 -27.77 31.81 53.19
N ARG A 881 -28.60 32.84 53.36
CA ARG A 881 -28.42 33.87 54.40
C ARG A 881 -28.58 33.29 55.81
N LEU A 882 -29.52 32.37 56.01
CA LEU A 882 -29.64 31.65 57.27
C LEU A 882 -28.41 30.79 57.55
N CYS A 883 -27.86 30.14 56.53
CA CYS A 883 -26.61 29.38 56.69
C CYS A 883 -25.44 30.29 57.08
N ILE A 884 -25.29 31.46 56.45
CA ILE A 884 -24.25 32.45 56.81
C ILE A 884 -24.34 32.87 58.29
N ASN A 885 -25.57 33.06 58.79
CA ASN A 885 -25.80 33.52 60.15
C ASN A 885 -25.72 32.40 61.20
N ASP A 886 -25.70 31.14 60.77
CA ASP A 886 -25.58 29.97 61.64
C ASP A 886 -24.12 29.58 61.75
N GLY A 887 -23.51 29.81 62.91
CA GLY A 887 -22.07 29.62 63.13
C GLY A 887 -21.54 28.19 62.99
N LYS A 888 -22.40 27.21 62.67
CA LYS A 888 -22.02 25.82 62.37
C LYS A 888 -22.36 25.40 60.95
N CYS A 889 -23.15 26.20 60.22
CA CYS A 889 -23.59 25.85 58.88
C CYS A 889 -22.50 26.17 57.86
N ASN A 890 -22.17 25.21 57.01
CA ASN A 890 -21.28 25.41 55.87
C ASN A 890 -21.95 25.04 54.53
N ALA A 891 -23.14 24.42 54.55
CA ALA A 891 -23.92 24.09 53.37
C ALA A 891 -25.42 24.09 53.64
N PHE A 892 -26.23 24.10 52.58
CA PHE A 892 -27.68 23.99 52.68
C PHE A 892 -28.29 23.26 51.49
N THR A 893 -29.51 22.74 51.69
CA THR A 893 -30.41 22.31 50.62
C THR A 893 -31.76 23.00 50.79
N TYR A 894 -32.29 23.63 49.76
CA TYR A 894 -33.64 24.18 49.71
C TYR A 894 -34.50 23.39 48.72
N ASN A 895 -35.59 22.80 49.19
CA ASN A 895 -36.57 22.15 48.32
C ASN A 895 -37.63 23.16 47.89
N SER A 896 -37.68 23.49 46.60
CA SER A 896 -38.59 24.50 46.06
C SER A 896 -40.04 24.04 45.98
N VAL A 897 -40.30 22.72 46.06
CA VAL A 897 -41.65 22.14 46.07
C VAL A 897 -42.27 22.24 47.46
N THR A 898 -41.49 21.97 48.51
CA THR A 898 -41.98 22.00 49.90
C THR A 898 -41.71 23.31 50.63
N GLY A 899 -40.85 24.18 50.08
CA GLY A 899 -40.44 25.43 50.72
C GLY A 899 -39.54 25.22 51.94
N ILE A 900 -38.89 24.05 52.05
CA ILE A 900 -38.07 23.69 53.21
C ILE A 900 -36.59 23.91 52.89
N CYS A 901 -35.94 24.70 53.74
CA CYS A 901 -34.50 24.90 53.80
C CYS A 901 -33.89 24.00 54.89
N PHE A 902 -32.91 23.19 54.51
CA PHE A 902 -32.09 22.35 55.37
C PHE A 902 -30.72 23.00 55.51
N LEU A 903 -30.36 23.42 56.72
CA LEU A 903 -29.01 23.90 57.05
C LEU A 903 -28.13 22.71 57.41
N LYS A 904 -26.88 22.71 56.96
CA LYS A 904 -26.00 21.53 57.01
C LYS A 904 -24.57 21.89 57.39
N ASP A 905 -23.90 20.92 58.00
CA ASP A 905 -22.47 20.93 58.31
C ASP A 905 -21.80 19.72 57.65
N ILE A 906 -21.33 19.89 56.41
CA ILE A 906 -20.77 18.81 55.58
C ILE A 906 -19.22 18.85 55.58
N PRO A 907 -18.54 17.71 55.47
CA PRO A 907 -17.09 17.67 55.24
C PRO A 907 -16.69 18.28 53.87
N ALA A 908 -15.48 18.85 53.77
CA ALA A 908 -14.99 19.48 52.53
C ALA A 908 -14.90 18.53 51.32
N SER A 909 -14.82 17.21 51.54
CA SER A 909 -14.81 16.18 50.49
C SER A 909 -16.19 15.58 50.21
N TYR A 910 -17.27 16.12 50.79
CA TYR A 910 -18.60 15.54 50.71
C TYR A 910 -19.26 15.83 49.36
N GLY A 911 -19.76 14.77 48.72
CA GLY A 911 -20.40 14.85 47.41
C GLY A 911 -21.85 15.30 47.49
N ARG A 912 -22.35 15.89 46.40
CA ARG A 912 -23.77 16.20 46.17
C ARG A 912 -24.47 15.06 45.41
N SER A 913 -25.79 14.97 45.54
CA SER A 913 -26.64 14.09 44.73
C SER A 913 -27.67 14.88 43.91
N PRO A 914 -28.14 14.36 42.76
CA PRO A 914 -29.20 15.00 42.00
C PRO A 914 -30.53 15.01 42.77
N TRP A 915 -31.21 16.16 42.83
CA TRP A 915 -32.59 16.26 43.35
C TRP A 915 -33.38 17.32 42.57
N ASN A 916 -34.26 16.88 41.68
CA ASN A 916 -35.11 17.77 40.87
C ASN A 916 -36.00 18.67 41.74
N GLY A 917 -35.96 19.98 41.48
CA GLY A 917 -36.70 20.98 42.27
C GLY A 917 -36.07 21.29 43.63
N ALA A 918 -34.81 20.92 43.85
CA ALA A 918 -34.03 21.37 45.01
C ALA A 918 -32.88 22.28 44.57
N ILE A 919 -32.40 23.11 45.49
CA ILE A 919 -31.23 23.99 45.34
C ILE A 919 -30.27 23.63 46.46
N CYS A 920 -29.02 23.26 46.14
CA CYS A 920 -27.99 23.06 47.15
C CYS A 920 -26.94 24.17 47.04
N GLY A 921 -26.38 24.59 48.17
CA GLY A 921 -25.31 25.59 48.18
C GLY A 921 -24.40 25.44 49.38
N PHE A 922 -23.23 26.07 49.31
CA PHE A 922 -22.20 26.05 50.34
C PHE A 922 -21.55 27.42 50.50
N LEU A 923 -20.97 27.63 51.68
CA LEU A 923 -20.20 28.82 52.01
C LEU A 923 -18.72 28.56 51.65
N PRO A 924 -18.07 29.42 50.85
CA PRO A 924 -16.67 29.26 50.46
C PRO A 924 -15.68 29.40 51.62
#